data_AF-A0A2N7W7X3-F1
#
_entry.id   AF-A0A2N7W7X3-F1
#
_cell.length_a   1.000
_cell.length_b   1.000
_cell.length_c   1.000
_cell.angle_alpha   90.00
_cell.angle_beta   90.00
_cell.angle_gamma   90.00
#
_symmetry.space_group_name_H-M   'P 1'
#
loop_
_entity.id
_entity.type
_entity.pdbx_description
1 polymer ?
#
loop_
_entity_poly.entity_id
_entity_poly.type
_entity_poly.pdbx_seq_one_letter_code
_entity_poly.pdbx_strand_id
1 'polypeptide(L)'
;MKRLLIANRGEVAIRIARAAADLGIWSVAVYSQDDVRSLHRLRADESRELQGSGPAAYLDISQIVAVARETACDAVHPGYGFLSESAEFARQLRAAGLTFVGAPSEVLDLFGDKGAARRLAIQCGVSVPNGTLQDTGLEEALRVFDETRSGLMVKAVSGGGGRGMRRVDERAHLASAIEVCRSEAKLAFGNEAIYVEEFVTDARHVEVQVLADSSGAITVFGERECSLQRRQQKVIEVAPAPGLEPAVRDAMMEAASKLSRAAGLIGLGTFEFLMTYESGRAHWVFIECNPRLQVEHTVTEAVFGVDLVQAQLQVAAGASLEALGMQQERIGPPNGYAIELRINMEQIVGGEVRPVAGTLSVFEPPAGPGIRVDTFGYAGFAPSPRFDALLAKLVVHAPRANFRTALNRAQRALAEFTIDGIPTNQSLLHRLLAHPAVEQMAVTTNFIEQNMGSLPEVAAGRARQFEPVGLPPTGAGANPEEDPPQDDGSVAVRSPMAGSVLELDVGVGQRIGASDRVAVLEAMKMHSEIHAGAAGVVTRVLVKVGDVVAGNAALLWVAPAGALDTGEDSGTDVPRAISLEEVPPTIEEVWTQRAATLDEQRPVAVAKRHSSGRRTARENLADLCDEGSFVEFGSLAVASMRGFDPAELRAISPSDGIVAGLATINGATQRRSRCALLAFDSTVFAGTMGMVAKVKIERLARIAGEGQIPLVIFAEGGGARSGESDGEGANGSLETFLQLARVKGRAPLIGIVAGNCFAANAALLGLCDIIIATRAASIGMAGPAMIEGAGLGRFAPEEVGPAAMQSRNGVVTVVAEDEAEAVMTARRCVGYFQGPARAGESPDQRLLRHIVPANRLLAYDIRALLSTLADKDSVVEMRPEFGKAIVTAMVRIDGIPFGILANDPRHLGGAIDADAADKAAGFLQMCETFGFPLVTLCDTPGFMVGPDAEKQALVRHVMHMMAVGANLTVPHFTVVLRKCYGLGGLTMNLGSYTRPLFHVAWPSGEYGAMNAEGSVRISHKRELAEIEDPDERRQRQQELVQAIQDRGKALRAAARGAIDEIIDPVETRRWLLAGLLSVRPINGGDLDCPT
;
A
#
# COMPACT_ATOMS: atom_id res chain seq x y z
N MET A 1 28.63 15.52 43.23
CA MET A 1 27.18 15.26 43.20
C MET A 1 26.88 14.15 44.19
N LYS A 2 25.88 14.30 45.05
CA LYS A 2 25.45 13.33 46.07
C LYS A 2 23.97 12.94 45.91
N ARG A 3 23.12 13.86 45.48
CA ARG A 3 21.68 13.65 45.28
C ARG A 3 21.26 14.10 43.87
N LEU A 4 20.53 13.25 43.16
CA LEU A 4 20.11 13.47 41.77
C LEU A 4 18.59 13.32 41.64
N LEU A 5 17.90 14.35 41.15
CA LEU A 5 16.51 14.20 40.72
C LEU A 5 16.45 13.71 39.27
N ILE A 6 15.62 12.72 39.00
CA ILE A 6 15.39 12.18 37.66
C ILE A 6 14.07 12.74 37.16
N ALA A 7 14.13 13.75 36.28
CA ALA A 7 12.97 14.44 35.73
C ALA A 7 12.41 13.71 34.49
N ASN A 8 12.15 12.41 34.64
CA ASN A 8 11.63 11.54 33.59
C ASN A 8 10.95 10.30 34.20
N ARG A 9 10.44 9.40 33.35
CA ARG A 9 9.71 8.20 33.74
C ARG A 9 10.12 6.97 32.92
N GLY A 10 9.40 5.87 33.10
CA GLY A 10 9.56 4.65 32.29
C GLY A 10 10.95 4.02 32.39
N GLU A 11 11.44 3.46 31.29
CA GLU A 11 12.71 2.72 31.26
C GLU A 11 13.92 3.62 31.54
N VAL A 12 13.95 4.84 30.97
CA VAL A 12 15.10 5.74 31.11
C VAL A 12 15.32 6.20 32.54
N ALA A 13 14.24 6.40 33.29
CA ALA A 13 14.36 6.73 34.71
C ALA A 13 15.02 5.58 35.50
N ILE A 14 14.72 4.32 35.16
CA ILE A 14 15.39 3.15 35.76
C ILE A 14 16.85 3.10 35.33
N ARG A 15 17.13 3.34 34.05
CA ARG A 15 18.50 3.37 33.49
C ARG A 15 19.38 4.41 34.20
N ILE A 16 18.84 5.60 34.46
CA ILE A 16 19.54 6.67 35.17
C ILE A 16 19.71 6.33 36.65
N ALA A 17 18.65 5.84 37.31
CA ALA A 17 18.72 5.45 38.72
C ALA A 17 19.79 4.38 38.97
N ARG A 18 19.91 3.38 38.07
CA ARG A 18 20.94 2.34 38.15
C ARG A 18 22.36 2.92 38.01
N ALA A 19 22.61 3.78 37.02
CA ALA A 19 23.91 4.45 36.88
C ALA A 19 24.24 5.34 38.09
N ALA A 20 23.25 6.06 38.63
CA ALA A 20 23.43 6.86 39.83
C ALA A 20 23.79 5.98 41.05
N ALA A 21 23.09 4.85 41.23
CA ALA A 21 23.35 3.91 42.31
C ALA A 21 24.77 3.30 42.24
N ASP A 22 25.24 2.92 41.05
CA ASP A 22 26.60 2.41 40.83
C ASP A 22 27.68 3.45 41.19
N LEU A 23 27.37 4.74 41.03
CA LEU A 23 28.22 5.86 41.45
C LEU A 23 28.01 6.28 42.91
N GLY A 24 27.12 5.62 43.66
CA GLY A 24 26.78 5.98 45.04
C GLY A 24 26.02 7.31 45.17
N ILE A 25 25.35 7.76 44.10
CA ILE A 25 24.52 8.97 44.08
C ILE A 25 23.09 8.60 44.44
N TRP A 26 22.52 9.26 45.45
CA TRP A 26 21.15 9.06 45.88
C TRP A 26 20.16 9.63 44.86
N SER A 27 19.31 8.77 44.31
CA SER A 27 18.38 9.10 43.23
C SER A 27 16.97 9.41 43.75
N VAL A 28 16.37 10.47 43.22
CA VAL A 28 14.99 10.89 43.49
C VAL A 28 14.19 10.81 42.19
N ALA A 29 13.28 9.84 42.08
CA ALA A 29 12.34 9.75 40.97
C ALA A 29 11.13 10.69 41.17
N VAL A 30 10.57 11.19 40.08
CA VAL A 30 9.26 11.87 40.10
C VAL A 30 8.23 11.06 39.32
N TYR A 31 6.97 11.06 39.77
CA TYR A 31 5.90 10.30 39.10
C TYR A 31 4.57 11.06 39.09
N SER A 32 3.82 10.99 37.98
CA SER A 32 2.45 11.51 37.94
C SER A 32 1.46 10.51 38.56
N GLN A 33 0.19 10.93 38.69
CA GLN A 33 -0.90 10.06 39.15
C GLN A 33 -1.04 8.77 38.32
N ASP A 34 -0.72 8.81 37.03
CA ASP A 34 -0.75 7.63 36.15
C ASP A 34 0.40 6.65 36.40
N ASP A 35 1.51 7.12 36.98
CA ASP A 35 2.74 6.34 37.17
C ASP A 35 2.91 5.79 38.58
N VAL A 36 1.83 5.80 39.38
CA VAL A 36 1.78 5.25 40.75
C VAL A 36 2.14 3.75 40.79
N ARG A 37 2.05 3.00 39.69
CA ARG A 37 2.49 1.60 39.64
C ARG A 37 3.73 1.37 38.79
N SER A 38 4.30 2.43 38.21
CA SER A 38 5.45 2.30 37.33
C SER A 38 6.71 1.91 38.09
N LEU A 39 7.47 0.98 37.50
CA LEU A 39 8.61 0.34 38.16
C LEU A 39 9.74 1.32 38.51
N HIS A 40 9.90 2.42 37.77
CA HIS A 40 10.96 3.40 38.03
C HIS A 40 10.90 4.00 39.44
N ARG A 41 9.69 4.14 40.01
CA ARG A 41 9.49 4.61 41.37
C ARG A 41 10.18 3.71 42.40
N LEU A 42 10.18 2.40 42.14
CA LEU A 42 10.74 1.37 43.00
C LEU A 42 12.21 1.07 42.69
N ARG A 43 12.82 1.79 41.76
CA ARG A 43 14.23 1.61 41.36
C ARG A 43 15.10 2.79 41.75
N ALA A 44 14.51 3.95 42.02
CA ALA A 44 15.19 5.07 42.68
C ALA A 44 15.17 4.90 44.21
N ASP A 45 16.06 5.62 44.90
CA ASP A 45 16.18 5.58 46.37
C ASP A 45 15.03 6.30 47.07
N GLU A 46 14.49 7.33 46.42
CA GLU A 46 13.34 8.11 46.87
C GLU A 46 12.42 8.43 45.69
N SER A 47 11.14 8.65 45.95
CA SER A 47 10.21 9.08 44.91
C SER A 47 9.22 10.13 45.39
N ARG A 48 8.89 11.10 44.52
CA ARG A 48 7.95 12.19 44.80
C ARG A 48 6.84 12.25 43.75
N GLU A 49 5.62 12.38 44.21
CA GLU A 49 4.46 12.54 43.33
C GLU A 49 4.43 13.96 42.75
N LEU A 50 4.11 14.05 41.47
CA LEU A 50 3.82 15.29 40.78
C LEU A 50 2.30 15.51 40.75
N GLN A 51 1.88 16.74 40.99
CA GLN A 51 0.54 17.24 40.74
C GLN A 51 0.23 17.15 39.25
N GLY A 52 -0.92 16.56 38.94
CA GLY A 52 -1.41 16.36 37.58
C GLY A 52 -1.22 14.93 37.05
N SER A 53 -1.72 14.73 35.84
CA SER A 53 -1.74 13.45 35.13
C SER A 53 -1.07 13.56 33.75
N GLY A 54 -0.69 12.42 33.22
CA GLY A 54 -0.11 12.25 31.89
C GLY A 54 1.23 13.00 31.70
N PRO A 55 1.61 13.23 30.44
CA PRO A 55 2.85 13.91 30.08
C PRO A 55 3.00 15.34 30.64
N ALA A 56 1.88 16.05 30.87
CA ALA A 56 1.90 17.45 31.29
C ALA A 56 2.55 17.63 32.68
N ALA A 57 2.37 16.67 33.59
CA ALA A 57 3.00 16.70 34.91
C ALA A 57 4.54 16.77 34.83
N TYR A 58 5.15 16.08 33.86
CA TYR A 58 6.60 16.04 33.64
C TYR A 58 7.14 17.25 32.85
N LEU A 59 6.26 18.12 32.35
CA LEU A 59 6.61 19.35 31.65
C LEU A 59 6.56 20.59 32.55
N ASP A 60 6.04 20.46 33.77
CA ASP A 60 5.98 21.55 34.75
C ASP A 60 7.36 21.81 35.37
N ILE A 61 8.09 22.74 34.76
CA ILE A 61 9.41 23.18 35.21
C ILE A 61 9.38 23.64 36.68
N SER A 62 8.40 24.46 37.05
CA SER A 62 8.35 25.08 38.39
C SER A 62 8.20 24.03 39.47
N GLN A 63 7.34 23.05 39.22
CA GLN A 63 7.13 21.93 40.13
C GLN A 63 8.38 21.04 40.24
N ILE A 64 9.03 20.69 39.13
CA ILE A 64 10.23 19.84 39.16
C ILE A 64 11.36 20.55 39.92
N VAL A 65 11.53 21.86 39.71
CA VAL A 65 12.50 22.66 40.47
C VAL A 65 12.16 22.69 41.96
N ALA A 66 10.88 22.82 42.33
CA ALA A 66 10.44 22.78 43.72
C ALA A 66 10.77 21.44 44.38
N VAL A 67 10.43 20.32 43.75
CA VAL A 67 10.73 18.97 44.26
C VAL A 67 12.24 18.75 44.40
N ALA A 68 13.04 19.20 43.43
CA ALA A 68 14.50 19.09 43.50
C ALA A 68 15.07 19.84 44.72
N ARG A 69 14.52 21.01 45.06
CA ARG A 69 14.93 21.80 46.22
C ARG A 69 14.46 21.18 47.55
N GLU A 70 13.21 20.75 47.62
CA GLU A 70 12.64 20.10 48.81
C GLU A 70 13.38 18.81 49.18
N THR A 71 13.82 18.07 48.17
CA THR A 71 14.59 16.83 48.34
C THR A 71 16.11 17.05 48.40
N ALA A 72 16.56 18.32 48.43
CA ALA A 72 17.96 18.72 48.50
C ALA A 72 18.85 18.03 47.44
N CYS A 73 18.35 17.93 46.21
CA CYS A 73 19.14 17.43 45.09
C CYS A 73 20.23 18.42 44.70
N ASP A 74 21.38 17.92 44.23
CA ASP A 74 22.45 18.76 43.68
C ASP A 74 22.27 18.98 42.17
N ALA A 75 21.62 18.03 41.51
CA ALA A 75 21.48 18.00 40.07
C ALA A 75 20.16 17.38 39.62
N VAL A 76 19.79 17.64 38.37
CA VAL A 76 18.60 17.09 37.74
C VAL A 76 18.97 16.46 36.39
N HIS A 77 18.65 15.19 36.22
CA HIS A 77 18.80 14.46 34.96
C HIS A 77 17.46 14.41 34.22
N PRO A 78 17.35 15.04 33.04
CA PRO A 78 16.08 15.06 32.31
C PRO A 78 15.87 13.83 31.42
N GLY A 79 16.90 13.03 31.19
CA GLY A 79 16.82 11.84 30.33
C GLY A 79 16.66 12.24 28.86
N TYR A 80 15.61 11.73 28.21
CA TYR A 80 15.23 12.10 26.84
C TYR A 80 13.74 12.42 26.76
N GLY A 81 13.34 13.27 25.81
CA GLY A 81 11.98 13.82 25.77
C GLY A 81 11.69 14.74 26.95
N PHE A 82 10.42 15.13 27.11
CA PHE A 82 10.00 16.12 28.12
C PHE A 82 10.89 17.39 28.08
N LEU A 83 11.60 17.66 29.16
CA LEU A 83 12.43 18.86 29.35
C LEU A 83 13.90 18.65 28.98
N SER A 84 14.27 17.51 28.37
CA SER A 84 15.68 17.19 28.06
C SER A 84 16.37 18.13 27.09
N GLU A 85 15.59 18.84 26.28
CA GLU A 85 16.09 19.83 25.33
C GLU A 85 15.65 21.26 25.70
N SER A 86 15.08 21.45 26.90
CA SER A 86 14.58 22.75 27.33
C SER A 86 15.70 23.62 27.90
N ALA A 87 16.15 24.59 27.09
CA ALA A 87 17.10 25.60 27.53
C ALA A 87 16.57 26.45 28.70
N GLU A 88 15.25 26.71 28.73
CA GLU A 88 14.60 27.38 29.86
C GLU A 88 14.74 26.56 31.14
N PHE A 89 14.48 25.25 31.08
CA PHE A 89 14.62 24.37 32.25
C PHE A 89 16.06 24.37 32.77
N ALA A 90 17.05 24.25 31.89
CA ALA A 90 18.47 24.34 32.27
C ALA A 90 18.82 25.68 32.94
N ARG A 91 18.27 26.81 32.44
CA ARG A 91 18.44 28.14 33.06
C ARG A 91 17.79 28.22 34.44
N GLN A 92 16.56 27.72 34.58
CA GLN A 92 15.83 27.75 35.86
C GLN A 92 16.52 26.88 36.92
N LEU A 93 17.04 25.72 36.54
CA LEU A 93 17.85 24.88 37.44
C LEU A 93 19.12 25.61 37.89
N ARG A 94 19.86 26.21 36.94
CA ARG A 94 21.06 27.01 37.27
C ARG A 94 20.72 28.16 38.23
N ALA A 95 19.60 28.87 38.00
CA ALA A 95 19.13 29.94 38.88
C ALA A 95 18.72 29.43 40.27
N ALA A 96 18.24 28.18 40.38
CA ALA A 96 17.91 27.52 41.63
C ALA A 96 19.13 26.93 42.36
N GLY A 97 20.34 26.99 41.77
CA GLY A 97 21.56 26.40 42.29
C GLY A 97 21.71 24.90 42.02
N LEU A 98 20.97 24.38 41.04
CA LEU A 98 20.95 22.97 40.65
C LEU A 98 21.72 22.76 39.35
N THR A 99 22.49 21.68 39.26
CA THR A 99 23.18 21.29 38.01
C THR A 99 22.22 20.59 37.05
N PHE A 100 22.09 21.08 35.83
CA PHE A 100 21.43 20.36 34.75
C PHE A 100 22.38 19.29 34.18
N VAL A 101 21.97 18.02 34.18
CA VAL A 101 22.78 16.93 33.60
C VAL A 101 22.51 16.82 32.10
N GLY A 102 23.20 17.65 31.33
CA GLY A 102 23.05 17.74 29.88
C GLY A 102 23.86 18.89 29.31
N ALA A 103 23.57 19.28 28.07
CA ALA A 103 24.25 20.40 27.44
C ALA A 103 23.92 21.75 28.09
N PRO A 104 24.82 22.74 28.01
CA PRO A 104 24.56 24.10 28.46
C PRO A 104 23.35 24.71 27.75
N SER A 105 22.63 25.63 28.42
CA SER A 105 21.45 26.29 27.83
C SER A 105 21.72 26.96 26.49
N GLU A 106 22.94 27.48 26.30
CA GLU A 106 23.38 28.12 25.06
C GLU A 106 23.49 27.11 23.91
N VAL A 107 23.91 25.87 24.20
CA VAL A 107 23.97 24.75 23.25
C VAL A 107 22.57 24.21 22.97
N LEU A 108 21.71 24.16 23.98
CA LEU A 108 20.30 23.79 23.83
C LEU A 108 19.55 24.79 22.94
N ASP A 109 19.74 26.10 23.14
CA ASP A 109 19.16 27.13 22.25
C ASP A 109 19.71 26.98 20.81
N LEU A 110 21.02 26.74 20.66
CA LEU A 110 21.68 26.59 19.35
C LEU A 110 21.14 25.40 18.54
N PHE A 111 21.01 24.23 19.16
CA PHE A 111 20.51 23.04 18.47
C PHE A 111 18.98 22.90 18.49
N GLY A 112 18.30 23.64 19.37
CA GLY A 112 16.84 23.81 19.37
C GLY A 112 16.33 24.73 18.24
N ASP A 113 17.19 25.61 17.70
CA ASP A 113 16.95 26.36 16.47
C ASP A 113 17.58 25.66 15.27
N LYS A 114 16.72 25.06 14.42
CA LYS A 114 17.16 24.34 13.21
C LYS A 114 17.97 25.21 12.24
N GLY A 115 17.63 26.49 12.11
CA GLY A 115 18.37 27.43 11.27
C GLY A 115 19.76 27.73 11.85
N ALA A 116 19.88 27.87 13.17
CA ALA A 116 21.16 28.09 13.84
C ALA A 116 22.07 26.87 13.74
N ALA A 117 21.54 25.66 13.94
CA ALA A 117 22.27 24.42 13.76
C ALA A 117 22.81 24.25 12.32
N ARG A 118 21.98 24.54 11.31
CA ARG A 118 22.39 24.50 9.89
C ARG A 118 23.47 25.52 9.57
N ARG A 119 23.37 26.75 10.10
CA ARG A 119 24.42 27.78 9.95
C ARG A 119 25.75 27.33 10.55
N LEU A 120 25.72 26.74 11.75
CA LEU A 120 26.92 26.18 12.39
C LEU A 120 27.55 25.09 11.52
N ALA A 121 26.72 24.19 10.96
CA ALA A 121 27.18 23.13 10.08
C ALA A 121 27.92 23.66 8.86
N ILE A 122 27.33 24.63 8.15
CA ILE A 122 27.95 25.29 7.00
C ILE A 122 29.28 25.97 7.39
N GLN A 123 29.31 26.68 8.53
CA GLN A 123 30.53 27.34 9.03
C GLN A 123 31.66 26.34 9.35
N CYS A 124 31.31 25.14 9.80
CA CYS A 124 32.25 24.06 10.07
C CYS A 124 32.65 23.27 8.80
N GLY A 125 32.14 23.65 7.63
CA GLY A 125 32.36 22.92 6.38
C GLY A 125 31.66 21.56 6.32
N VAL A 126 30.56 21.40 7.05
CA VAL A 126 29.71 20.19 7.04
C VAL A 126 28.51 20.43 6.14
N SER A 127 28.29 19.54 5.18
CA SER A 127 27.18 19.64 4.24
C SER A 127 25.83 19.52 4.94
N VAL A 128 24.84 20.30 4.49
CA VAL A 128 23.43 20.24 4.92
C VAL A 128 22.54 20.09 3.67
N PRO A 129 21.30 19.58 3.79
CA PRO A 129 20.37 19.58 2.66
C PRO A 129 20.20 21.00 2.10
N ASN A 130 20.07 21.17 0.78
CA ASN A 130 19.79 22.48 0.17
C ASN A 130 18.52 23.06 0.80
N GLY A 131 18.47 24.35 1.07
CA GLY A 131 17.35 24.92 1.80
C GLY A 131 17.62 26.29 2.37
N THR A 132 16.60 26.87 2.98
CA THR A 132 16.71 28.16 3.66
C THR A 132 17.29 28.02 5.06
N LEU A 133 17.76 29.14 5.61
CA LEU A 133 18.41 29.22 6.93
C LEU A 133 17.62 30.09 7.92
N GLN A 134 16.57 30.77 7.47
CA GLN A 134 15.78 31.74 8.25
C GLN A 134 14.29 31.54 7.95
N ASP A 135 13.43 32.32 8.63
CA ASP A 135 12.00 32.32 8.32
C ASP A 135 11.77 32.58 6.83
N THR A 136 11.01 31.69 6.19
CA THR A 136 10.90 31.61 4.75
C THR A 136 9.51 31.99 4.30
N GLY A 137 9.44 32.91 3.34
CA GLY A 137 8.22 33.25 2.59
C GLY A 137 8.07 32.40 1.33
N LEU A 138 6.90 32.48 0.70
CA LEU A 138 6.57 31.68 -0.49
C LEU A 138 7.55 31.89 -1.65
N GLU A 139 7.97 33.12 -1.94
CA GLU A 139 8.88 33.41 -3.07
C GLU A 139 10.25 32.74 -2.92
N GLU A 140 10.80 32.73 -1.70
CA GLU A 140 12.08 32.08 -1.42
C GLU A 140 11.93 30.56 -1.41
N ALA A 141 10.84 30.03 -0.84
CA ALA A 141 10.55 28.61 -0.91
C ALA A 141 10.40 28.10 -2.35
N LEU A 142 9.76 28.87 -3.23
CA LEU A 142 9.65 28.54 -4.66
C LEU A 142 11.00 28.53 -5.37
N ARG A 143 11.91 29.45 -5.04
CA ARG A 143 13.28 29.45 -5.59
C ARG A 143 14.04 28.18 -5.19
N VAL A 144 13.99 27.82 -3.91
CA VAL A 144 14.62 26.57 -3.46
C VAL A 144 13.97 25.36 -4.13
N PHE A 145 12.63 25.34 -4.27
CA PHE A 145 11.92 24.26 -4.96
C PHE A 145 12.45 24.05 -6.38
N ASP A 146 12.64 25.14 -7.13
CA ASP A 146 13.15 25.10 -8.52
C ASP A 146 14.60 24.64 -8.64
N GLU A 147 15.40 24.77 -7.57
CA GLU A 147 16.78 24.31 -7.50
C GLU A 147 16.91 22.83 -7.07
N THR A 148 15.84 22.26 -6.50
CA THR A 148 15.81 20.89 -5.97
C THR A 148 15.11 19.90 -6.92
N ARG A 149 15.51 18.63 -6.90
CA ARG A 149 14.95 17.59 -7.80
C ARG A 149 14.00 16.60 -7.12
N SER A 150 14.00 16.58 -5.80
CA SER A 150 13.43 15.52 -4.95
C SER A 150 12.22 15.99 -4.12
N GLY A 151 11.76 17.22 -4.34
CA GLY A 151 10.73 17.90 -3.56
C GLY A 151 11.30 18.66 -2.36
N LEU A 152 10.43 19.35 -1.63
CA LEU A 152 10.78 20.10 -0.42
C LEU A 152 10.11 19.51 0.83
N MET A 153 10.77 19.69 1.96
CA MET A 153 10.17 19.55 3.28
C MET A 153 10.07 20.94 3.90
N VAL A 154 8.83 21.40 4.12
CA VAL A 154 8.53 22.60 4.92
C VAL A 154 8.57 22.20 6.39
N LYS A 155 9.29 22.94 7.23
CA LYS A 155 9.46 22.64 8.66
C LYS A 155 9.34 23.89 9.52
N ALA A 156 8.77 23.76 10.72
CA ALA A 156 8.81 24.79 11.74
C ALA A 156 10.25 25.00 12.26
N VAL A 157 10.64 26.26 12.51
CA VAL A 157 11.98 26.58 13.05
C VAL A 157 12.15 26.07 14.49
N SER A 158 11.09 26.13 15.29
CA SER A 158 11.08 25.79 16.72
C SER A 158 10.39 24.44 17.02
N GLY A 159 10.45 23.47 16.10
CA GLY A 159 9.76 22.18 16.22
C GLY A 159 10.69 20.97 16.41
N GLY A 160 10.20 19.96 17.12
CA GLY A 160 10.83 18.65 17.29
C GLY A 160 9.83 17.50 17.18
N GLY A 161 10.30 16.30 16.81
CA GLY A 161 9.50 15.06 16.83
C GLY A 161 8.39 14.95 15.76
N GLY A 162 8.64 15.41 14.53
CA GLY A 162 7.72 15.18 13.40
C GLY A 162 6.50 16.10 13.31
N ARG A 163 6.31 17.02 14.27
CA ARG A 163 5.19 17.98 14.29
C ARG A 163 5.58 19.30 13.62
N GLY A 164 4.70 19.85 12.78
CA GLY A 164 5.00 21.06 12.00
C GLY A 164 6.00 20.80 10.87
N MET A 165 5.87 19.65 10.18
CA MET A 165 6.58 19.39 8.93
C MET A 165 5.64 18.85 7.85
N ARG A 166 5.89 19.25 6.60
CA ARG A 166 5.09 18.89 5.43
C ARG A 166 6.00 18.68 4.22
N ARG A 167 5.92 17.47 3.65
CA ARG A 167 6.53 17.18 2.35
C ARG A 167 5.69 17.82 1.25
N VAL A 168 6.37 18.43 0.29
CA VAL A 168 5.80 19.08 -0.88
C VAL A 168 6.53 18.57 -2.11
N ASP A 169 5.85 17.71 -2.87
CA ASP A 169 6.37 17.15 -4.13
C ASP A 169 6.01 17.99 -5.35
N GLU A 170 4.99 18.85 -5.23
CA GLU A 170 4.47 19.65 -6.34
C GLU A 170 4.46 21.14 -5.98
N ARG A 171 4.94 21.96 -6.92
CA ARG A 171 5.04 23.43 -6.77
C ARG A 171 3.72 24.07 -6.34
N ALA A 172 2.59 23.57 -6.84
CA ALA A 172 1.25 24.09 -6.55
C ALA A 172 0.85 23.94 -5.07
N HIS A 173 1.38 22.93 -4.37
CA HIS A 173 1.04 22.65 -2.98
C HIS A 173 1.89 23.43 -1.96
N LEU A 174 2.95 24.11 -2.41
CA LEU A 174 3.91 24.77 -1.51
C LEU A 174 3.28 25.90 -0.70
N ALA A 175 2.40 26.72 -1.30
CA ALA A 175 1.73 27.82 -0.61
C ALA A 175 0.83 27.32 0.53
N SER A 176 0.01 26.30 0.25
CA SER A 176 -0.86 25.69 1.25
C SER A 176 -0.06 25.00 2.35
N ALA A 177 1.01 24.27 1.99
CA ALA A 177 1.87 23.61 2.97
C ALA A 177 2.54 24.60 3.93
N ILE A 178 2.99 25.75 3.41
CA ILE A 178 3.54 26.84 4.23
C ILE A 178 2.49 27.38 5.20
N GLU A 179 1.28 27.72 4.74
CA GLU A 179 0.23 28.28 5.58
C GLU A 179 -0.22 27.33 6.69
N VAL A 180 -0.38 26.04 6.35
CA VAL A 180 -0.71 24.99 7.32
C VAL A 180 0.43 24.82 8.32
N CYS A 181 1.67 24.75 7.86
CA CYS A 181 2.83 24.58 8.74
C CYS A 181 3.02 25.77 9.68
N ARG A 182 2.81 27.01 9.21
CA ARG A 182 2.83 28.23 10.05
C ARG A 182 1.73 28.19 11.10
N SER A 183 0.51 27.80 10.70
CA SER A 183 -0.64 27.70 11.62
C SER A 183 -0.41 26.64 12.70
N GLU A 184 0.09 25.46 12.31
CA GLU A 184 0.46 24.40 13.26
C GLU A 184 1.60 24.84 14.18
N ALA A 185 2.63 25.50 13.65
CA ALA A 185 3.77 25.98 14.43
C ALA A 185 3.35 27.04 15.46
N LYS A 186 2.45 27.96 15.08
CA LYS A 186 1.87 28.95 15.97
C LYS A 186 1.04 28.31 17.08
N LEU A 187 0.19 27.34 16.74
CA LEU A 187 -0.65 26.64 17.72
C LEU A 187 0.16 25.74 18.67
N ALA A 188 1.21 25.09 18.17
CA ALA A 188 1.99 24.12 18.94
C ALA A 188 3.16 24.75 19.72
N PHE A 189 3.78 25.79 19.18
CA PHE A 189 5.05 26.35 19.69
C PHE A 189 5.01 27.87 19.89
N GLY A 190 3.90 28.55 19.56
CA GLY A 190 3.77 30.00 19.67
C GLY A 190 4.64 30.79 18.67
N ASN A 191 5.35 30.11 17.77
CA ASN A 191 6.24 30.69 16.76
C ASN A 191 5.81 30.24 15.37
N GLU A 192 5.47 31.20 14.49
CA GLU A 192 5.04 30.92 13.12
C GLU A 192 6.21 30.82 12.13
N ALA A 193 7.46 30.94 12.58
CA ALA A 193 8.62 30.86 11.70
C ALA A 193 8.81 29.45 11.13
N ILE A 194 9.05 29.37 9.81
CA ILE A 194 9.28 28.14 9.06
C ILE A 194 10.54 28.21 8.20
N TYR A 195 11.11 27.07 7.85
CA TYR A 195 12.15 26.96 6.84
C TYR A 195 11.80 25.83 5.86
N VAL A 196 12.48 25.81 4.72
CA VAL A 196 12.35 24.71 3.75
C VAL A 196 13.70 24.07 3.49
N GLU A 197 13.68 22.76 3.27
CA GLU A 197 14.86 22.03 2.85
C GLU A 197 14.51 20.97 1.81
N GLU A 198 15.49 20.60 1.00
CA GLU A 198 15.39 19.53 0.03
C GLU A 198 15.00 18.22 0.73
N PHE A 199 13.98 17.56 0.19
CA PHE A 199 13.54 16.29 0.73
C PHE A 199 14.42 15.14 0.23
N VAL A 200 15.33 14.68 1.08
CA VAL A 200 16.22 13.56 0.74
C VAL A 200 15.43 12.24 0.78
N THR A 201 15.18 11.67 -0.41
CA THR A 201 14.53 10.36 -0.59
C THR A 201 15.53 9.21 -0.48
N ASP A 202 15.06 8.04 -0.05
CA ASP A 202 15.80 6.78 -0.07
C ASP A 202 17.19 6.83 0.59
N ALA A 203 17.28 7.60 1.68
CA ALA A 203 18.50 7.76 2.46
C ALA A 203 18.64 6.69 3.55
N ARG A 204 19.89 6.42 3.94
CA ARG A 204 20.24 5.82 5.22
C ARG A 204 20.31 6.90 6.30
N HIS A 205 19.73 6.65 7.46
CA HIS A 205 19.83 7.51 8.64
C HIS A 205 20.97 7.00 9.53
N VAL A 206 22.09 7.74 9.54
CA VAL A 206 23.29 7.39 10.31
C VAL A 206 23.55 8.45 11.38
N GLU A 207 23.91 8.02 12.57
CA GLU A 207 24.16 8.90 13.71
C GLU A 207 25.55 8.72 14.28
N VAL A 208 26.12 9.75 14.90
CA VAL A 208 27.41 9.68 15.58
C VAL A 208 27.26 10.08 17.05
N GLN A 209 27.71 9.23 17.97
CA GLN A 209 27.73 9.50 19.40
C GLN A 209 28.97 10.28 19.81
N VAL A 210 28.75 11.37 20.54
CA VAL A 210 29.80 12.20 21.14
C VAL A 210 29.58 12.37 22.64
N LEU A 211 30.68 12.47 23.39
CA LEU A 211 30.73 12.99 24.76
C LEU A 211 31.79 14.10 24.83
N ALA A 212 31.46 15.21 25.48
CA ALA A 212 32.38 16.33 25.67
C ALA A 212 32.40 16.79 27.13
N ASP A 213 33.54 17.28 27.63
CA ASP A 213 33.67 17.81 28.99
C ASP A 213 33.85 19.34 29.02
N SER A 214 33.89 19.92 30.23
CA SER A 214 34.06 21.36 30.43
C SER A 214 35.47 21.88 30.11
N SER A 215 36.45 21.02 29.84
CA SER A 215 37.78 21.42 29.35
C SER A 215 37.82 21.64 27.84
N GLY A 216 36.75 21.24 27.14
CA GLY A 216 36.68 21.22 25.68
C GLY A 216 37.24 19.96 25.06
N ALA A 217 37.57 18.93 25.86
CA ALA A 217 37.92 17.62 25.34
C ALA A 217 36.66 16.94 24.80
N ILE A 218 36.81 16.26 23.66
CA ILE A 218 35.71 15.62 22.92
C ILE A 218 36.12 14.20 22.58
N THR A 219 35.21 13.28 22.81
CA THR A 219 35.34 11.88 22.44
C THR A 219 34.19 11.46 21.56
N VAL A 220 34.54 11.03 20.35
CA VAL A 220 33.63 10.45 19.37
C VAL A 220 33.76 8.93 19.45
N PHE A 221 32.67 8.25 19.81
CA PHE A 221 32.68 6.80 19.97
C PHE A 221 32.60 6.11 18.61
N GLY A 222 31.47 6.26 17.94
CA GLY A 222 31.21 5.65 16.65
C GLY A 222 29.78 5.89 16.20
N GLU A 223 29.40 5.21 15.13
CA GLU A 223 28.14 5.45 14.45
C GLU A 223 27.05 4.42 14.75
N ARG A 224 25.80 4.82 14.54
CA ARG A 224 24.60 3.97 14.58
C ARG A 224 23.84 4.09 13.27
N GLU A 225 23.22 2.98 12.87
CA GLU A 225 22.31 2.86 11.75
C GLU A 225 20.86 2.83 12.26
N CYS A 226 20.09 3.83 11.88
CA CYS A 226 18.72 4.09 12.36
C CYS A 226 17.71 4.15 11.22
N SER A 227 18.05 3.64 10.02
CA SER A 227 17.18 3.68 8.83
C SER A 227 15.88 2.90 8.96
N LEU A 228 15.83 1.86 9.80
CA LEU A 228 14.62 1.04 9.98
C LEU A 228 13.64 1.76 10.91
N GLN A 229 12.92 2.69 10.30
CA GLN A 229 11.92 3.54 10.95
C GLN A 229 10.56 3.40 10.27
N ARG A 230 9.48 3.69 11.02
CA ARG A 230 8.09 3.71 10.56
C ARG A 230 7.45 5.04 10.92
N ARG A 231 6.99 5.81 9.93
CA ARG A 231 6.46 7.18 10.10
C ARG A 231 7.39 8.02 10.97
N GLN A 232 8.69 7.94 10.69
CA GLN A 232 9.77 8.62 11.43
C GLN A 232 9.99 8.14 12.88
N GLN A 233 9.35 7.05 13.31
CA GLN A 233 9.64 6.38 14.57
C GLN A 233 10.68 5.28 14.34
N LYS A 234 11.86 5.37 14.96
CA LYS A 234 12.91 4.34 14.88
C LYS A 234 12.41 3.03 15.49
N VAL A 235 12.69 1.89 14.84
CA VAL A 235 12.18 0.55 15.22
C VAL A 235 13.32 -0.42 15.50
N ILE A 236 14.36 -0.39 14.67
CA ILE A 236 15.57 -1.21 14.80
C ILE A 236 16.80 -0.33 14.60
N GLU A 237 17.74 -0.40 15.53
CA GLU A 237 18.99 0.34 15.51
C GLU A 237 20.18 -0.61 15.56
N VAL A 238 21.25 -0.29 14.83
CA VAL A 238 22.45 -1.13 14.75
C VAL A 238 23.72 -0.32 14.98
N ALA A 239 24.64 -0.80 15.82
CA ALA A 239 25.97 -0.24 15.96
C ALA A 239 27.05 -1.32 15.76
N PRO A 240 28.16 -1.05 15.04
CA PRO A 240 28.34 0.06 14.10
C PRO A 240 27.42 -0.07 12.87
N ALA A 241 27.32 0.96 12.03
CA ALA A 241 26.49 0.94 10.83
C ALA A 241 27.04 -0.08 9.81
N PRO A 242 26.31 -1.19 9.49
CA PRO A 242 26.84 -2.22 8.61
C PRO A 242 27.04 -1.70 7.19
N GLY A 243 28.13 -2.12 6.54
CA GLY A 243 28.43 -1.75 5.15
C GLY A 243 28.83 -0.28 4.92
N LEU A 244 29.03 0.51 5.98
CA LEU A 244 29.50 1.90 5.84
C LEU A 244 31.01 1.93 5.53
N GLU A 245 31.38 2.62 4.45
CA GLU A 245 32.77 2.79 4.01
C GLU A 245 33.61 3.48 5.09
N PRO A 246 34.84 3.01 5.40
CA PRO A 246 35.68 3.62 6.44
C PRO A 246 35.91 5.12 6.25
N ALA A 247 36.17 5.56 5.01
CA ALA A 247 36.39 6.99 4.73
C ALA A 247 35.15 7.85 5.00
N VAL A 248 33.94 7.32 4.76
CA VAL A 248 32.68 8.01 5.05
C VAL A 248 32.45 8.06 6.55
N ARG A 249 32.68 6.94 7.26
CA ARG A 249 32.62 6.87 8.73
C ARG A 249 33.53 7.92 9.36
N ASP A 250 34.80 7.94 8.97
CA ASP A 250 35.79 8.87 9.53
C ASP A 250 35.40 10.33 9.26
N ALA A 251 34.86 10.61 8.07
CA ALA A 251 34.42 11.96 7.71
C ALA A 251 33.18 12.42 8.51
N MET A 252 32.21 11.54 8.75
CA MET A 252 31.05 11.83 9.61
C MET A 252 31.46 12.02 11.08
N MET A 253 32.38 11.19 11.57
CA MET A 253 32.94 11.32 12.93
C MET A 253 33.69 12.64 13.11
N GLU A 254 34.50 13.03 12.12
CA GLU A 254 35.21 14.31 12.13
C GLU A 254 34.23 15.50 12.05
N ALA A 255 33.16 15.39 11.26
CA ALA A 255 32.10 16.40 11.22
C ALA A 255 31.42 16.57 12.59
N ALA A 256 31.04 15.47 13.25
CA ALA A 256 30.46 15.51 14.60
C ALA A 256 31.42 16.14 15.63
N SER A 257 32.71 15.81 15.56
CA SER A 257 33.76 16.42 16.40
C SER A 257 33.87 17.93 16.20
N LYS A 258 33.93 18.40 14.94
CA LYS A 258 33.98 19.82 14.60
C LYS A 258 32.76 20.58 15.10
N LEU A 259 31.57 20.05 14.87
CA LEU A 259 30.32 20.67 15.32
C LEU A 259 30.24 20.74 16.84
N SER A 260 30.64 19.67 17.53
CA SER A 260 30.71 19.63 19.00
C SER A 260 31.63 20.72 19.55
N ARG A 261 32.81 20.88 18.94
CA ARG A 261 33.79 21.90 19.33
C ARG A 261 33.29 23.32 19.08
N ALA A 262 32.70 23.55 17.91
CA ALA A 262 32.19 24.86 17.53
C ALA A 262 30.97 25.27 18.35
N ALA A 263 30.12 24.32 18.74
CA ALA A 263 28.98 24.56 19.62
C ALA A 263 29.37 24.79 21.08
N GLY A 264 30.55 24.33 21.52
CA GLY A 264 30.91 24.29 22.94
C GLY A 264 30.09 23.24 23.71
N LEU A 265 29.87 22.07 23.08
CA LEU A 265 29.13 20.97 23.69
C LEU A 265 29.78 20.53 25.01
N ILE A 266 28.95 20.28 26.03
CA ILE A 266 29.31 19.60 27.27
C ILE A 266 28.25 18.51 27.50
N GLY A 267 28.67 17.34 27.96
CA GLY A 267 27.81 16.16 28.07
C GLY A 267 27.68 15.41 26.75
N LEU A 268 26.58 14.67 26.60
CA LEU A 268 26.32 13.84 25.42
C LEU A 268 25.69 14.64 24.28
N GLY A 269 26.07 14.31 23.06
CA GLY A 269 25.42 14.78 21.85
C GLY A 269 25.37 13.68 20.80
N THR A 270 24.27 13.58 20.08
CA THR A 270 24.17 12.74 18.88
C THR A 270 24.01 13.62 17.66
N PHE A 271 24.89 13.44 16.68
CA PHE A 271 24.81 14.13 15.40
C PHE A 271 24.21 13.19 14.36
N GLU A 272 23.09 13.60 13.78
CA GLU A 272 22.31 12.80 12.83
C GLU A 272 22.59 13.24 11.39
N PHE A 273 22.77 12.26 10.50
CA PHE A 273 23.08 12.43 9.10
C PHE A 273 22.15 11.59 8.21
N LEU A 274 21.85 12.11 7.03
CA LEU A 274 21.22 11.34 5.95
C LEU A 274 22.27 11.04 4.89
N MET A 275 22.32 9.79 4.42
CA MET A 275 23.27 9.33 3.41
C MET A 275 22.55 8.66 2.24
N THR A 276 22.83 9.12 1.02
CA THR A 276 22.38 8.53 -0.23
C THR A 276 23.58 8.07 -1.07
N TYR A 277 23.32 7.30 -2.12
CA TYR A 277 24.34 6.94 -3.11
C TYR A 277 24.00 7.60 -4.45
N GLU A 278 24.83 8.55 -4.88
CA GLU A 278 24.67 9.25 -6.16
C GLU A 278 25.79 8.83 -7.11
N SER A 279 25.43 8.27 -8.27
CA SER A 279 26.40 7.75 -9.26
C SER A 279 27.45 6.80 -8.66
N GLY A 280 27.06 6.01 -7.65
CA GLY A 280 27.92 5.07 -6.94
C GLY A 280 28.84 5.70 -5.87
N ARG A 281 28.68 6.99 -5.55
CA ARG A 281 29.41 7.66 -4.45
C ARG A 281 28.47 7.98 -3.30
N ALA A 282 28.94 7.77 -2.07
CA ALA A 282 28.20 8.18 -0.88
C ALA A 282 28.13 9.72 -0.82
N HIS A 283 26.91 10.25 -0.80
CA HIS A 283 26.61 11.65 -0.51
C HIS A 283 25.89 11.70 0.84
N TRP A 284 26.32 12.58 1.74
CA TRP A 284 25.74 12.67 3.07
C TRP A 284 25.66 14.10 3.57
N VAL A 285 24.64 14.35 4.40
CA VAL A 285 24.30 15.69 4.90
C VAL A 285 23.88 15.63 6.37
N PHE A 286 24.27 16.63 7.14
CA PHE A 286 23.85 16.83 8.53
C PHE A 286 22.40 17.29 8.58
N ILE A 287 21.59 16.66 9.45
CA ILE A 287 20.18 17.03 9.63
C ILE A 287 19.90 17.67 10.99
N GLU A 288 20.47 17.15 12.07
CA GLU A 288 20.28 17.70 13.41
C GLU A 288 21.30 17.16 14.42
N CYS A 289 21.40 17.85 15.56
CA CYS A 289 22.08 17.34 16.74
C CYS A 289 21.06 17.25 17.87
N ASN A 290 21.05 16.12 18.57
CA ASN A 290 20.28 15.89 19.77
C ASN A 290 21.24 16.00 20.98
N PRO A 291 21.31 17.15 21.67
CA PRO A 291 22.25 17.40 22.79
C PRO A 291 21.77 16.75 24.11
N ARG A 292 21.44 15.47 24.04
CA ARG A 292 20.88 14.67 25.14
C ARG A 292 21.23 13.19 24.97
N LEU A 293 20.89 12.39 25.98
CA LEU A 293 20.83 10.94 25.85
C LEU A 293 19.77 10.58 24.79
N GLN A 294 20.03 9.54 23.99
CA GLN A 294 19.05 8.96 23.08
C GLN A 294 18.60 7.58 23.56
N VAL A 295 17.45 7.11 23.08
CA VAL A 295 16.86 5.82 23.49
C VAL A 295 17.85 4.68 23.17
N GLU A 296 18.39 4.76 21.96
CA GLU A 296 19.32 3.86 21.27
C GLU A 296 20.80 4.03 21.70
N HIS A 297 21.09 4.77 22.79
CA HIS A 297 22.47 4.86 23.32
C HIS A 297 23.04 3.49 23.69
N THR A 298 22.17 2.52 23.97
CA THR A 298 22.52 1.18 24.46
C THR A 298 23.37 0.38 23.47
N VAL A 299 23.16 0.54 22.16
CA VAL A 299 23.96 -0.16 21.14
C VAL A 299 25.39 0.36 21.10
N THR A 300 25.59 1.66 21.37
CA THR A 300 26.92 2.26 21.53
C THR A 300 27.57 1.73 22.81
N GLU A 301 26.87 1.71 23.94
CA GLU A 301 27.37 1.13 25.19
C GLU A 301 27.82 -0.33 24.99
N ALA A 302 27.01 -1.12 24.29
CA ALA A 302 27.28 -2.53 24.07
C ALA A 302 28.55 -2.80 23.25
N VAL A 303 28.81 -2.02 22.20
CA VAL A 303 29.99 -2.25 21.35
C VAL A 303 31.27 -1.59 21.88
N PHE A 304 31.17 -0.51 22.66
CA PHE A 304 32.35 0.14 23.25
C PHE A 304 32.62 -0.27 24.70
N GLY A 305 31.68 -0.96 25.36
CA GLY A 305 31.84 -1.37 26.75
C GLY A 305 31.90 -0.19 27.73
N VAL A 306 31.13 0.87 27.45
CA VAL A 306 31.08 2.10 28.25
C VAL A 306 29.70 2.29 28.87
N ASP A 307 29.63 2.99 29.99
CA ASP A 307 28.38 3.49 30.57
C ASP A 307 28.27 5.00 30.29
N LEU A 308 27.45 5.36 29.30
CA LEU A 308 27.31 6.74 28.84
C LEU A 308 26.58 7.60 29.87
N VAL A 309 25.68 7.03 30.67
CA VAL A 309 24.94 7.76 31.70
C VAL A 309 25.83 8.07 32.90
N GLN A 310 26.68 7.13 33.34
CA GLN A 310 27.69 7.40 34.37
C GLN A 310 28.66 8.49 33.91
N ALA A 311 29.15 8.39 32.67
CA ALA A 311 30.03 9.40 32.10
C ALA A 311 29.36 10.78 32.06
N GLN A 312 28.09 10.84 31.64
CA GLN A 312 27.29 12.07 31.63
C GLN A 312 27.13 12.67 33.03
N LEU A 313 26.85 11.85 34.05
CA LEU A 313 26.73 12.29 35.45
C LEU A 313 28.05 12.81 36.00
N GLN A 314 29.16 12.13 35.72
CA GLN A 314 30.48 12.53 36.19
C GLN A 314 30.98 13.81 35.50
N VAL A 315 30.75 13.95 34.20
CA VAL A 315 31.03 15.19 33.45
C VAL A 315 30.19 16.35 34.01
N ALA A 316 28.91 16.14 34.28
CA ALA A 316 28.07 17.15 34.92
C ALA A 316 28.55 17.51 36.34
N ALA A 317 29.21 16.57 37.03
CA ALA A 317 29.87 16.81 38.31
C ALA A 317 31.26 17.47 38.19
N GLY A 318 31.74 17.75 36.97
CA GLY A 318 32.99 18.44 36.68
C GLY A 318 34.20 17.53 36.38
N ALA A 319 34.00 16.22 36.17
CA ALA A 319 35.09 15.34 35.76
C ALA A 319 35.51 15.62 34.30
N SER A 320 36.82 15.57 34.04
CA SER A 320 37.36 15.59 32.68
C SER A 320 37.35 14.19 32.05
N LEU A 321 37.31 14.11 30.71
CA LEU A 321 37.41 12.86 29.96
C LEU A 321 38.73 12.14 30.24
N GLU A 322 39.80 12.87 30.55
CA GLU A 322 41.05 12.29 31.03
C GLU A 322 40.86 11.54 32.36
N ALA A 323 40.19 12.16 33.33
CA ALA A 323 39.92 11.52 34.62
C ALA A 323 39.00 10.29 34.48
N LEU A 324 38.11 10.30 33.50
CA LEU A 324 37.24 9.17 33.16
C LEU A 324 37.94 8.09 32.32
N GLY A 325 39.18 8.34 31.85
CA GLY A 325 39.88 7.45 30.94
C GLY A 325 39.24 7.37 29.55
N MET A 326 38.39 8.32 29.19
CA MET A 326 37.63 8.37 27.94
C MET A 326 38.23 9.34 26.93
N GLN A 327 39.55 9.55 26.92
CA GLN A 327 40.22 10.32 25.87
C GLN A 327 40.09 9.60 24.52
N GLN A 328 40.02 10.35 23.42
CA GLN A 328 39.80 9.78 22.08
C GLN A 328 40.78 8.65 21.73
N GLU A 329 42.05 8.79 22.13
CA GLU A 329 43.11 7.81 21.86
C GLU A 329 42.97 6.51 22.65
N ARG A 330 42.13 6.51 23.70
CA ARG A 330 41.84 5.33 24.54
C ARG A 330 40.58 4.60 24.11
N ILE A 331 39.77 5.19 23.24
CA ILE A 331 38.58 4.53 22.69
C ILE A 331 39.02 3.59 21.56
N GLY A 332 38.93 2.29 21.83
CA GLY A 332 39.20 1.24 20.85
C GLY A 332 38.10 1.15 19.77
N PRO A 333 38.32 0.36 18.70
CA PRO A 333 37.29 0.10 17.70
C PRO A 333 36.08 -0.63 18.34
N PRO A 334 34.88 -0.52 17.74
CA PRO A 334 33.70 -1.21 18.25
C PRO A 334 33.91 -2.73 18.27
N ASN A 335 33.56 -3.36 19.39
CA ASN A 335 33.67 -4.80 19.59
C ASN A 335 32.45 -5.51 18.97
N GLY A 336 32.52 -5.84 17.69
CA GLY A 336 31.47 -6.57 16.99
C GLY A 336 30.25 -5.71 16.66
N TYR A 337 29.04 -6.28 16.77
CA TYR A 337 27.79 -5.59 16.44
C TYR A 337 26.78 -5.67 17.58
N ALA A 338 26.02 -4.60 17.78
CA ALA A 338 24.84 -4.56 18.63
C ALA A 338 23.61 -4.18 17.81
N ILE A 339 22.46 -4.80 18.13
CA ILE A 339 21.15 -4.51 17.55
C ILE A 339 20.19 -4.19 18.69
N GLU A 340 19.53 -3.04 18.65
CA GLU A 340 18.40 -2.71 19.52
C GLU A 340 17.09 -2.95 18.76
N LEU A 341 16.13 -3.55 19.44
CA LEU A 341 14.76 -3.72 18.97
C LEU A 341 13.81 -2.99 19.91
N ARG A 342 13.04 -2.04 19.40
CA ARG A 342 12.03 -1.32 20.18
C ARG A 342 10.72 -2.10 20.23
N ILE A 343 10.42 -2.63 21.41
CA ILE A 343 9.18 -3.38 21.66
C ILE A 343 8.13 -2.41 22.17
N ASN A 344 7.11 -2.18 21.34
CA ASN A 344 6.06 -1.20 21.57
C ASN A 344 4.72 -1.89 21.85
N MET A 345 3.90 -1.26 22.70
CA MET A 345 2.50 -1.64 23.00
C MET A 345 1.57 -1.23 21.85
N GLU A 346 1.68 -1.94 20.73
CA GLU A 346 0.95 -1.62 19.52
C GLU A 346 0.53 -2.88 18.75
N GLN A 347 -0.63 -2.82 18.10
CA GLN A 347 -1.16 -3.90 17.25
C GLN A 347 -1.25 -3.42 15.81
N ILE A 348 -0.92 -4.31 14.86
CA ILE A 348 -1.10 -4.06 13.42
C ILE A 348 -2.44 -4.65 12.98
N VAL A 349 -3.37 -3.80 12.55
CA VAL A 349 -4.69 -4.18 12.03
C VAL A 349 -4.83 -3.58 10.62
N GLY A 350 -4.97 -4.43 9.60
CA GLY A 350 -5.15 -3.97 8.22
C GLY A 350 -3.99 -3.14 7.64
N GLY A 351 -2.77 -3.30 8.16
CA GLY A 351 -1.60 -2.51 7.78
C GLY A 351 -1.43 -1.20 8.57
N GLU A 352 -2.39 -0.84 9.42
CA GLU A 352 -2.28 0.30 10.33
C GLU A 352 -1.88 -0.13 11.74
N VAL A 353 -1.10 0.70 12.42
CA VAL A 353 -0.65 0.43 13.79
C VAL A 353 -1.49 1.22 14.76
N ARG A 354 -2.01 0.54 15.78
CA ARG A 354 -2.83 1.13 16.83
C ARG A 354 -2.18 0.88 18.20
N PRO A 355 -2.00 1.92 19.04
CA PRO A 355 -1.55 1.70 20.42
C PRO A 355 -2.62 0.93 21.18
N VAL A 356 -2.19 0.09 22.11
CA VAL A 356 -3.06 -0.76 22.93
C VAL A 356 -2.74 -0.59 24.41
N ALA A 357 -3.73 -0.84 25.27
CA ALA A 357 -3.58 -0.84 26.72
C ALA A 357 -4.13 -2.13 27.32
N GLY A 358 -3.59 -2.50 28.48
CA GLY A 358 -3.96 -3.71 29.20
C GLY A 358 -3.04 -3.94 30.40
N THR A 359 -3.07 -5.14 30.95
CA THR A 359 -2.17 -5.56 32.03
C THR A 359 -1.27 -6.67 31.49
N LEU A 360 0.04 -6.57 31.74
CA LEU A 360 0.99 -7.61 31.37
C LEU A 360 0.75 -8.85 32.24
N SER A 361 0.09 -9.89 31.73
CA SER A 361 -0.14 -11.14 32.45
C SER A 361 1.16 -11.94 32.57
N VAL A 362 1.91 -12.00 31.47
CA VAL A 362 3.24 -12.61 31.38
C VAL A 362 4.21 -11.56 30.88
N PHE A 363 5.37 -11.48 31.53
CA PHE A 363 6.46 -10.62 31.09
C PHE A 363 7.78 -11.29 31.44
N GLU A 364 8.34 -12.01 30.47
CA GLU A 364 9.58 -12.78 30.60
C GLU A 364 10.60 -12.25 29.59
N PRO A 365 11.42 -11.26 29.99
CA PRO A 365 12.51 -10.77 29.15
C PRO A 365 13.55 -11.87 28.87
N PRO A 366 14.11 -11.93 27.65
CA PRO A 366 15.18 -12.86 27.33
C PRO A 366 16.44 -12.51 28.11
N ALA A 367 17.26 -13.51 28.38
CA ALA A 367 18.47 -13.36 29.17
C ALA A 367 19.65 -14.11 28.56
N GLY A 368 20.84 -13.94 29.14
CA GLY A 368 22.05 -14.66 28.77
C GLY A 368 23.13 -13.78 28.12
N PRO A 369 24.26 -14.37 27.73
CA PRO A 369 25.42 -13.62 27.27
C PRO A 369 25.12 -12.76 26.03
N GLY A 370 25.39 -11.47 26.15
CA GLY A 370 25.15 -10.49 25.08
C GLY A 370 23.69 -10.14 24.86
N ILE A 371 22.79 -10.45 25.81
CA ILE A 371 21.40 -10.01 25.81
C ILE A 371 21.21 -9.03 26.97
N ARG A 372 20.72 -7.83 26.65
CA ARG A 372 20.34 -6.79 27.62
C ARG A 372 18.92 -6.35 27.33
N VAL A 373 18.12 -6.15 28.37
CA VAL A 373 16.76 -5.62 28.24
C VAL A 373 16.58 -4.43 29.19
N ASP A 374 16.34 -3.27 28.60
CA ASP A 374 16.02 -2.05 29.33
C ASP A 374 14.49 -1.85 29.24
N THR A 375 13.81 -1.94 30.38
CA THR A 375 12.34 -1.92 30.45
C THR A 375 11.84 -1.47 31.81
N PHE A 376 10.59 -1.02 31.85
CA PHE A 376 9.81 -0.77 33.07
C PHE A 376 8.64 -1.75 33.24
N GLY A 377 8.49 -2.73 32.32
CA GLY A 377 7.46 -3.78 32.38
C GLY A 377 7.76 -4.84 33.43
N TYR A 378 6.71 -5.41 34.01
CA TYR A 378 6.72 -6.57 34.90
C TYR A 378 5.33 -7.23 34.90
N ALA A 379 5.26 -8.52 35.26
CA ALA A 379 3.97 -9.22 35.34
C ALA A 379 3.03 -8.56 36.37
N GLY A 380 1.77 -8.36 36.00
CA GLY A 380 0.76 -7.64 36.77
C GLY A 380 0.79 -6.12 36.60
N PHE A 381 1.69 -5.56 35.80
CA PHE A 381 1.76 -4.12 35.53
C PHE A 381 0.82 -3.71 34.38
N ALA A 382 0.11 -2.61 34.57
CA ALA A 382 -0.74 -1.99 33.56
C ALA A 382 -0.16 -0.61 33.17
N PRO A 383 0.61 -0.51 32.08
CA PRO A 383 1.13 0.76 31.59
C PRO A 383 0.00 1.71 31.17
N SER A 384 0.09 2.99 31.53
CA SER A 384 -0.91 4.00 31.13
C SER A 384 -0.80 4.30 29.63
N PRO A 385 -1.92 4.31 28.87
CA PRO A 385 -1.94 4.67 27.45
C PRO A 385 -1.70 6.16 27.18
N ARG A 386 -1.58 7.00 28.22
CA ARG A 386 -1.30 8.45 28.06
C ARG A 386 0.16 8.74 27.69
N PHE A 387 1.06 7.76 27.79
CA PHE A 387 2.48 7.90 27.48
C PHE A 387 2.88 7.19 26.18
N ASP A 388 4.15 7.35 25.80
CA ASP A 388 4.74 6.65 24.65
C ASP A 388 4.61 5.12 24.77
N ALA A 389 4.44 4.46 23.62
CA ALA A 389 4.14 3.04 23.55
C ALA A 389 5.37 2.13 23.80
N LEU A 390 6.59 2.66 23.82
CA LEU A 390 7.79 1.87 24.10
C LEU A 390 7.67 1.16 25.46
N LEU A 391 7.70 -0.17 25.46
CA LEU A 391 7.63 -1.01 26.65
C LEU A 391 9.02 -1.52 27.06
N ALA A 392 9.81 -1.96 26.09
CA ALA A 392 11.12 -2.54 26.32
C ALA A 392 12.06 -2.30 25.14
N LYS A 393 13.36 -2.20 25.44
CA LYS A 393 14.44 -2.21 24.45
C LYS A 393 15.18 -3.52 24.59
N LEU A 394 15.11 -4.37 23.57
CA LEU A 394 15.88 -5.61 23.52
C LEU A 394 17.19 -5.33 22.78
N VAL A 395 18.30 -5.33 23.51
CA VAL A 395 19.63 -5.02 23.03
C VAL A 395 20.44 -6.30 22.93
N VAL A 396 20.89 -6.62 21.73
CA VAL A 396 21.61 -7.85 21.44
C VAL A 396 22.98 -7.54 20.90
N HIS A 397 24.00 -7.97 21.64
CA HIS A 397 25.40 -7.79 21.30
C HIS A 397 26.03 -9.11 20.84
N ALA A 398 26.81 -9.05 19.76
CA ALA A 398 27.66 -10.13 19.29
C ALA A 398 29.10 -9.63 19.14
N PRO A 399 30.08 -10.15 19.90
CA PRO A 399 31.46 -9.64 19.96
C PRO A 399 32.32 -9.98 18.73
N ARG A 400 31.72 -10.40 17.61
CA ARG A 400 32.43 -10.70 16.35
C ARG A 400 31.98 -9.70 15.28
N ALA A 401 32.89 -9.33 14.39
CA ALA A 401 32.63 -8.45 13.24
C ALA A 401 31.81 -9.16 12.12
N ASN A 402 30.74 -9.87 12.51
CA ASN A 402 29.80 -10.51 11.59
C ASN A 402 28.38 -10.11 12.00
N PHE A 403 27.83 -9.13 11.28
CA PHE A 403 26.49 -8.60 11.49
C PHE A 403 25.41 -9.69 11.50
N ARG A 404 25.53 -10.71 10.64
CA ARG A 404 24.60 -11.85 10.61
C ARG A 404 24.54 -12.63 11.92
N THR A 405 25.64 -12.66 12.68
CA THR A 405 25.64 -13.30 14.01
C THR A 405 24.79 -12.51 15.01
N ALA A 406 24.84 -11.18 14.95
CA ALA A 406 23.97 -10.33 15.76
C ALA A 406 22.50 -10.49 15.35
N LEU A 407 22.20 -10.53 14.04
CA LEU A 407 20.83 -10.76 13.52
C LEU A 407 20.25 -12.10 13.99
N ASN A 408 20.99 -13.20 13.84
CA ASN A 408 20.54 -14.52 14.30
C ASN A 408 20.28 -14.55 15.81
N ARG A 409 21.14 -13.86 16.59
CA ARG A 409 20.97 -13.75 18.03
C ARG A 409 19.76 -12.87 18.38
N ALA A 410 19.52 -11.79 17.65
CA ALA A 410 18.36 -10.91 17.81
C ALA A 410 17.05 -11.64 17.52
N GLN A 411 16.99 -12.41 16.43
CA GLN A 411 15.83 -13.25 16.11
C GLN A 411 15.53 -14.26 17.23
N ARG A 412 16.56 -14.92 17.78
CA ARG A 412 16.41 -15.87 18.88
C ARG A 412 15.94 -15.18 20.16
N ALA A 413 16.60 -14.10 20.57
CA ALA A 413 16.26 -13.38 21.78
C ALA A 413 14.84 -12.78 21.72
N LEU A 414 14.43 -12.29 20.55
CA LEU A 414 13.07 -11.80 20.33
C LEU A 414 12.03 -12.93 20.47
N ALA A 415 12.35 -14.15 19.98
CA ALA A 415 11.48 -15.33 20.14
C ALA A 415 11.42 -15.84 21.58
N GLU A 416 12.48 -15.61 22.37
CA GLU A 416 12.54 -15.93 23.81
C GLU A 416 11.83 -14.87 24.67
N PHE A 417 11.47 -13.71 24.12
CA PHE A 417 10.79 -12.65 24.86
C PHE A 417 9.28 -12.92 24.91
N THR A 418 8.81 -13.55 25.99
CA THR A 418 7.38 -13.80 26.18
C THR A 418 6.71 -12.58 26.81
N ILE A 419 5.75 -11.99 26.09
CA ILE A 419 4.91 -10.90 26.59
C ILE A 419 3.46 -11.28 26.30
N ASP A 420 2.62 -11.28 27.34
CA ASP A 420 1.19 -11.58 27.23
C ASP A 420 0.35 -10.56 28.01
N GLY A 421 -0.92 -10.46 27.68
CA GLY A 421 -1.89 -9.53 28.26
C GLY A 421 -1.94 -8.15 27.60
N ILE A 422 -0.94 -7.79 26.77
CA ILE A 422 -0.96 -6.59 25.91
C ILE A 422 -0.35 -6.95 24.54
N PRO A 423 -1.06 -6.72 23.41
CA PRO A 423 -0.47 -6.89 22.08
C PRO A 423 0.76 -6.02 21.85
N THR A 424 1.77 -6.55 21.15
CA THR A 424 3.03 -5.86 20.86
C THR A 424 3.41 -5.93 19.37
N ASN A 425 4.38 -5.12 18.97
CA ASN A 425 4.97 -5.14 17.63
C ASN A 425 5.97 -6.29 17.39
N GLN A 426 6.10 -7.29 18.27
CA GLN A 426 7.06 -8.38 18.11
C GLN A 426 6.92 -9.13 16.77
N SER A 427 5.69 -9.31 16.27
CA SER A 427 5.42 -9.88 14.94
C SER A 427 6.04 -9.07 13.80
N LEU A 428 6.02 -7.74 13.88
CA LEU A 428 6.67 -6.88 12.88
C LEU A 428 8.19 -7.03 12.96
N LEU A 429 8.75 -6.99 14.17
CA LEU A 429 10.18 -7.11 14.40
C LEU A 429 10.72 -8.45 13.86
N HIS A 430 10.02 -9.56 14.08
CA HIS A 430 10.37 -10.86 13.51
C HIS A 430 10.43 -10.85 11.98
N ARG A 431 9.43 -10.22 11.34
CA ARG A 431 9.35 -10.11 9.88
C ARG A 431 10.47 -9.25 9.30
N LEU A 432 10.79 -8.13 9.95
CA LEU A 432 11.89 -7.25 9.54
C LEU A 432 13.23 -7.96 9.66
N LEU A 433 13.52 -8.59 10.80
CA LEU A 433 14.77 -9.32 11.01
C LEU A 433 14.96 -10.49 10.04
N ALA A 434 13.88 -11.06 9.50
CA ALA A 434 13.92 -12.15 8.53
C ALA A 434 14.07 -11.67 7.07
N HIS A 435 13.96 -10.37 6.80
CA HIS A 435 13.95 -9.84 5.44
C HIS A 435 15.38 -9.76 4.85
N PRO A 436 15.64 -10.26 3.62
CA PRO A 436 16.98 -10.29 3.03
C PRO A 436 17.66 -8.90 2.91
N ALA A 437 16.88 -7.85 2.65
CA ALA A 437 17.39 -6.48 2.60
C ALA A 437 17.96 -6.00 3.95
N VAL A 438 17.39 -6.44 5.08
CA VAL A 438 17.91 -6.12 6.41
C VAL A 438 19.22 -6.88 6.65
N GLU A 439 19.33 -8.15 6.24
CA GLU A 439 20.58 -8.91 6.35
C GLU A 439 21.75 -8.23 5.64
N GLN A 440 21.48 -7.61 4.49
CA GLN A 440 22.49 -6.92 3.67
C GLN A 440 22.64 -5.44 4.03
N MET A 441 21.83 -4.92 4.96
CA MET A 441 21.65 -3.48 5.19
C MET A 441 21.35 -2.66 3.91
N ALA A 442 20.65 -3.27 2.96
CA ALA A 442 20.12 -2.62 1.77
C ALA A 442 18.74 -1.99 2.07
N VAL A 443 18.68 -1.11 3.08
CA VAL A 443 17.43 -0.48 3.53
C VAL A 443 17.56 1.04 3.55
N THR A 444 16.43 1.73 3.52
CA THR A 444 16.32 3.19 3.55
C THR A 444 15.26 3.60 4.57
N THR A 445 15.17 4.90 4.86
CA THR A 445 14.20 5.50 5.79
C THR A 445 12.73 5.25 5.47
N ASN A 446 12.39 4.81 4.24
CA ASN A 446 11.03 4.47 3.81
C ASN A 446 10.82 2.96 3.62
N PHE A 447 11.81 2.14 3.99
CA PHE A 447 11.82 0.70 3.70
C PHE A 447 10.62 -0.02 4.33
N ILE A 448 10.26 0.32 5.58
CA ILE A 448 9.15 -0.32 6.29
C ILE A 448 7.81 0.00 5.59
N GLU A 449 7.59 1.26 5.19
CA GLU A 449 6.40 1.69 4.47
C GLU A 449 6.26 1.03 3.10
N GLN A 450 7.36 0.97 2.33
CA GLN A 450 7.38 0.40 0.99
C GLN A 450 7.16 -1.12 1.00
N ASN A 451 7.59 -1.82 2.06
CA ASN A 451 7.59 -3.28 2.11
C ASN A 451 6.56 -3.87 3.08
N MET A 452 5.73 -3.07 3.76
CA MET A 452 4.76 -3.56 4.76
C MET A 452 3.87 -4.70 4.24
N GLY A 453 3.44 -4.64 2.97
CA GLY A 453 2.62 -5.66 2.32
C GLY A 453 3.38 -6.86 1.76
N SER A 454 4.70 -6.75 1.59
CA SER A 454 5.59 -7.80 1.06
C SER A 454 6.46 -8.46 2.14
N LEU A 455 6.38 -7.99 3.39
CA LEU A 455 7.07 -8.61 4.52
C LEU A 455 6.66 -10.09 4.64
N PRO A 456 7.63 -11.03 4.65
CA PRO A 456 7.34 -12.44 4.59
C PRO A 456 6.49 -12.88 5.78
N GLU A 457 5.50 -13.76 5.55
CA GLU A 457 4.86 -14.46 6.65
C GLU A 457 5.93 -15.31 7.35
N VAL A 458 6.16 -15.04 8.63
CA VAL A 458 7.07 -15.87 9.43
C VAL A 458 6.35 -17.19 9.65
N ALA A 459 6.77 -18.23 8.94
CA ALA A 459 6.28 -19.58 9.14
C ALA A 459 6.35 -19.92 10.63
N ALA A 460 5.22 -20.34 11.21
CA ALA A 460 5.08 -20.74 12.61
C ALA A 460 6.13 -21.77 13.07
N GLY A 461 6.84 -22.43 12.15
CA GLY A 461 7.85 -23.46 12.42
C GLY A 461 9.30 -23.00 12.67
N ARG A 462 9.65 -21.70 12.57
CA ARG A 462 11.00 -21.21 13.02
C ARG A 462 10.98 -20.44 14.33
N ALA A 463 9.82 -19.95 14.75
CA ALA A 463 9.60 -19.64 16.15
C ALA A 463 9.59 -20.98 16.88
N ARG A 464 10.63 -21.29 17.66
CA ARG A 464 10.42 -22.17 18.80
C ARG A 464 9.48 -21.40 19.71
N GLN A 465 8.17 -21.46 19.46
CA GLN A 465 7.21 -21.30 20.52
C GLN A 465 7.60 -22.40 21.50
N PHE A 466 8.31 -22.03 22.57
CA PHE A 466 8.31 -22.85 23.75
C PHE A 466 6.85 -22.88 24.17
N GLU A 467 6.13 -23.92 23.74
CA GLU A 467 4.88 -24.27 24.40
C GLU A 467 5.25 -24.39 25.87
N PRO A 468 4.63 -23.59 26.76
CA PRO A 468 4.87 -23.74 28.18
C PRO A 468 4.48 -25.17 28.51
N VAL A 469 5.47 -25.99 28.86
CA VAL A 469 5.25 -27.33 29.40
C VAL A 469 4.31 -27.12 30.57
N GLY A 470 3.11 -27.70 30.48
CA GLY A 470 2.03 -27.55 31.45
C GLY A 470 2.54 -27.75 32.88
N LEU A 471 2.83 -26.63 33.53
CA LEU A 471 2.96 -26.57 34.96
C LEU A 471 1.55 -26.36 35.50
N PRO A 472 1.05 -27.23 36.41
CA PRO A 472 -0.19 -26.94 37.10
C PRO A 472 -0.05 -25.60 37.82
N PRO A 473 -1.11 -24.77 37.87
CA PRO A 473 -1.04 -23.45 38.47
C PRO A 473 -0.71 -23.60 39.96
N THR A 474 0.55 -23.42 40.33
CA THR A 474 0.98 -23.37 41.71
C THR A 474 0.88 -21.94 42.21
N GLY A 475 -0.26 -21.64 42.84
CA GLY A 475 -0.34 -20.80 44.04
C GLY A 475 -0.16 -19.29 43.89
N ALA A 476 -1.31 -18.60 43.92
CA ALA A 476 -1.54 -17.32 44.61
C ALA A 476 -0.64 -16.12 44.24
N GLY A 477 -0.85 -15.60 43.03
CA GLY A 477 -0.72 -14.17 42.72
C GLY A 477 -1.96 -13.76 41.95
N ALA A 478 -2.78 -12.89 42.54
CA ALA A 478 -4.16 -12.61 42.11
C ALA A 478 -4.27 -12.23 40.61
N ASN A 479 -5.03 -13.05 39.87
CA ASN A 479 -5.70 -12.63 38.64
C ASN A 479 -6.56 -11.39 38.94
N PRO A 480 -6.49 -10.32 38.12
CA PRO A 480 -7.61 -9.39 37.94
C PRO A 480 -8.56 -9.86 36.84
N GLU A 481 -8.59 -11.17 36.55
CA GLU A 481 -9.75 -11.87 36.00
C GLU A 481 -10.30 -12.82 37.07
N GLU A 482 -10.87 -12.23 38.12
CA GLU A 482 -11.98 -12.80 38.85
C GLU A 482 -12.73 -11.60 39.43
N ASP A 483 -13.73 -11.15 38.68
CA ASP A 483 -14.86 -10.44 39.23
C ASP A 483 -15.24 -11.13 40.56
N PRO A 484 -15.34 -10.42 41.70
CA PRO A 484 -15.68 -11.07 42.96
C PRO A 484 -17.00 -11.82 42.76
N PRO A 485 -17.08 -13.13 43.07
CA PRO A 485 -18.27 -13.92 42.77
C PRO A 485 -19.46 -13.28 43.47
N GLN A 486 -20.48 -12.93 42.70
CA GLN A 486 -21.75 -12.43 43.20
C GLN A 486 -22.83 -13.49 42.97
N ASP A 487 -23.03 -14.34 43.99
CA ASP A 487 -24.01 -15.43 44.01
C ASP A 487 -25.48 -14.95 44.14
N ASP A 488 -25.77 -13.68 43.80
CA ASP A 488 -27.07 -13.04 43.99
C ASP A 488 -27.86 -12.80 42.68
N GLY A 489 -27.31 -13.23 41.54
CA GLY A 489 -27.96 -13.06 40.23
C GLY A 489 -27.79 -11.67 39.61
N SER A 490 -26.89 -10.83 40.13
CA SER A 490 -26.54 -9.54 39.53
C SER A 490 -25.66 -9.64 38.28
N VAL A 491 -25.79 -8.65 37.38
CA VAL A 491 -25.11 -8.58 36.08
C VAL A 491 -24.09 -7.43 36.08
N ALA A 492 -22.89 -7.67 35.59
CA ALA A 492 -21.83 -6.67 35.49
C ALA A 492 -21.93 -5.82 34.21
N VAL A 493 -21.84 -4.50 34.36
CA VAL A 493 -21.71 -3.54 33.24
C VAL A 493 -20.23 -3.34 32.96
N ARG A 494 -19.79 -3.64 31.73
CA ARG A 494 -18.37 -3.74 31.37
C ARG A 494 -17.92 -2.64 30.42
N SER A 495 -16.64 -2.29 30.49
CA SER A 495 -16.00 -1.38 29.55
C SER A 495 -15.75 -2.05 28.19
N PRO A 496 -16.10 -1.44 27.04
CA PRO A 496 -15.80 -1.99 25.72
C PRO A 496 -14.34 -1.79 25.28
N MET A 497 -13.59 -0.91 25.94
CA MET A 497 -12.22 -0.56 25.57
C MET A 497 -11.40 -0.12 26.78
N ALA A 498 -10.07 -0.10 26.63
CA ALA A 498 -9.22 0.45 27.67
C ALA A 498 -9.28 1.99 27.66
N GLY A 499 -9.42 2.61 28.83
CA GLY A 499 -9.55 4.06 28.98
C GLY A 499 -9.64 4.50 30.44
N SER A 500 -9.57 5.79 30.72
CA SER A 500 -9.78 6.33 32.07
C SER A 500 -11.22 6.78 32.26
N VAL A 501 -11.84 6.45 33.39
CA VAL A 501 -13.20 6.89 33.73
C VAL A 501 -13.20 8.41 33.96
N LEU A 502 -13.83 9.15 33.07
CA LEU A 502 -13.94 10.60 33.11
C LEU A 502 -15.16 11.06 33.92
N GLU A 503 -16.28 10.35 33.79
CA GLU A 503 -17.53 10.62 34.51
C GLU A 503 -18.16 9.30 34.95
N LEU A 504 -18.85 9.31 36.10
CA LEU A 504 -19.64 8.21 36.60
C LEU A 504 -20.99 8.76 37.07
N ASP A 505 -22.05 8.39 36.37
CA ASP A 505 -23.37 9.03 36.47
C ASP A 505 -24.31 8.31 37.47
N VAL A 506 -23.85 7.23 38.09
CA VAL A 506 -24.69 6.34 38.90
C VAL A 506 -24.03 5.92 40.22
N GLY A 507 -24.84 5.76 41.28
CA GLY A 507 -24.41 5.35 42.62
C GLY A 507 -25.01 4.02 43.09
N VAL A 508 -24.39 3.41 44.11
CA VAL A 508 -24.92 2.18 44.73
C VAL A 508 -26.31 2.42 45.34
N GLY A 509 -27.26 1.53 45.04
CA GLY A 509 -28.67 1.61 45.43
C GLY A 509 -29.56 2.34 44.43
N GLN A 510 -28.99 2.95 43.39
CA GLN A 510 -29.74 3.66 42.36
C GLN A 510 -30.41 2.67 41.40
N ARG A 511 -31.69 2.91 41.11
CA ARG A 511 -32.38 2.22 40.01
C ARG A 511 -31.95 2.83 38.70
N ILE A 512 -31.49 1.98 37.79
CA ILE A 512 -31.07 2.37 36.44
C ILE A 512 -31.83 1.53 35.42
N GLY A 513 -32.22 2.17 34.32
CA GLY A 513 -32.76 1.54 33.13
C GLY A 513 -31.65 0.94 32.26
N ALA A 514 -32.00 -0.02 31.40
CA ALA A 514 -31.02 -0.72 30.56
C ALA A 514 -30.25 0.21 29.59
N SER A 515 -30.85 1.34 29.21
CA SER A 515 -30.26 2.33 28.30
C SER A 515 -29.60 3.52 29.02
N ASP A 516 -29.68 3.57 30.35
CA ASP A 516 -29.13 4.70 31.10
C ASP A 516 -27.61 4.74 30.96
N ARG A 517 -27.08 5.94 30.72
CA ARG A 517 -25.64 6.20 30.71
C ARG A 517 -25.12 6.06 32.14
N VAL A 518 -24.09 5.26 32.34
CA VAL A 518 -23.52 4.95 33.66
C VAL A 518 -22.12 5.53 33.85
N ALA A 519 -21.35 5.70 32.78
CA ALA A 519 -20.00 6.24 32.84
C ALA A 519 -19.57 6.84 31.49
N VAL A 520 -18.54 7.69 31.50
CA VAL A 520 -17.83 8.16 30.30
C VAL A 520 -16.36 7.79 30.44
N LEU A 521 -15.75 7.21 29.41
CA LEU A 521 -14.33 6.86 29.37
C LEU A 521 -13.57 7.78 28.40
N GLU A 522 -12.39 8.23 28.81
CA GLU A 522 -11.43 8.93 27.96
C GLU A 522 -10.35 7.94 27.48
N ALA A 523 -10.21 7.80 26.17
CA ALA A 523 -9.13 7.04 25.54
C ALA A 523 -8.64 7.80 24.30
N MET A 524 -7.32 7.93 24.12
CA MET A 524 -6.73 8.57 22.92
C MET A 524 -7.26 9.98 22.62
N LYS A 525 -7.51 10.80 23.66
CA LYS A 525 -8.12 12.15 23.57
C LYS A 525 -9.56 12.17 23.04
N MET A 526 -10.26 11.04 23.07
CA MET A 526 -11.68 10.93 22.71
C MET A 526 -12.49 10.40 23.90
N HIS A 527 -13.75 10.83 24.01
CA HIS A 527 -14.67 10.41 25.07
C HIS A 527 -15.67 9.39 24.53
N SER A 528 -15.91 8.31 25.27
CA SER A 528 -16.85 7.23 24.92
C SER A 528 -17.84 7.00 26.06
N GLU A 529 -19.13 7.01 25.75
CA GLU A 529 -20.19 6.79 26.74
C GLU A 529 -20.45 5.29 26.98
N ILE A 530 -20.66 4.93 28.24
CA ILE A 530 -20.96 3.57 28.71
C ILE A 530 -22.39 3.53 29.24
N HIS A 531 -23.16 2.54 28.79
CA HIS A 531 -24.56 2.33 29.20
C HIS A 531 -24.74 1.06 30.03
N ALA A 532 -25.79 1.03 30.86
CA ALA A 532 -26.06 -0.02 31.85
C ALA A 532 -26.25 -1.43 31.26
N GLY A 533 -26.84 -1.57 30.07
CA GLY A 533 -27.10 -2.86 29.42
C GLY A 533 -28.18 -3.74 30.07
N ALA A 534 -28.55 -3.49 31.34
CA ALA A 534 -29.65 -4.16 32.04
C ALA A 534 -30.34 -3.23 33.04
N ALA A 535 -31.66 -3.35 33.18
CA ALA A 535 -32.44 -2.57 34.14
C ALA A 535 -32.41 -3.25 35.52
N GLY A 536 -32.19 -2.47 36.57
CA GLY A 536 -32.13 -3.00 37.92
C GLY A 536 -31.60 -2.00 38.93
N VAL A 537 -31.16 -2.49 40.08
CA VAL A 537 -30.57 -1.65 41.13
C VAL A 537 -29.07 -1.85 41.11
N VAL A 538 -28.29 -0.76 41.02
CA VAL A 538 -26.84 -0.82 41.15
C VAL A 538 -26.49 -1.36 42.52
N THR A 539 -26.03 -2.60 42.61
CA THR A 539 -25.66 -3.21 43.89
C THR A 539 -24.26 -2.81 44.32
N ARG A 540 -23.39 -2.52 43.35
CA ARG A 540 -22.00 -2.19 43.61
C ARG A 540 -21.39 -1.41 42.46
N VAL A 541 -20.64 -0.36 42.75
CA VAL A 541 -19.79 0.33 41.78
C VAL A 541 -18.35 -0.09 42.05
N LEU A 542 -17.64 -0.55 41.02
CA LEU A 542 -16.28 -1.09 41.10
C LEU A 542 -15.20 -0.07 40.74
N VAL A 543 -15.59 1.03 40.09
CA VAL A 543 -14.68 2.07 39.60
C VAL A 543 -15.07 3.45 40.12
N LYS A 544 -14.12 4.38 40.12
CA LYS A 544 -14.32 5.78 40.45
C LYS A 544 -13.88 6.66 39.29
N VAL A 545 -14.39 7.88 39.23
CA VAL A 545 -13.86 8.90 38.31
C VAL A 545 -12.36 9.07 38.55
N GLY A 546 -11.57 8.94 37.49
CA GLY A 546 -10.11 8.90 37.49
C GLY A 546 -9.50 7.50 37.33
N ASP A 547 -10.26 6.42 37.56
CA ASP A 547 -9.73 5.06 37.46
C ASP A 547 -9.45 4.66 36.00
N VAL A 548 -8.35 3.94 35.75
CA VAL A 548 -8.01 3.38 34.44
C VAL A 548 -8.55 1.96 34.36
N VAL A 549 -9.39 1.70 33.36
CA VAL A 549 -10.04 0.41 33.13
C VAL A 549 -9.51 -0.24 31.86
N ALA A 550 -9.34 -1.56 31.88
CA ALA A 550 -8.99 -2.34 30.70
C ALA A 550 -10.23 -2.60 29.83
N GLY A 551 -10.02 -3.01 28.57
CA GLY A 551 -11.11 -3.55 27.76
C GLY A 551 -11.75 -4.75 28.46
N ASN A 552 -13.08 -4.78 28.50
CA ASN A 552 -13.95 -5.77 29.15
C ASN A 552 -13.98 -5.77 30.70
N ALA A 553 -13.35 -4.80 31.37
CA ALA A 553 -13.39 -4.68 32.83
C ALA A 553 -14.79 -4.31 33.35
N ALA A 554 -15.24 -4.94 34.44
CA ALA A 554 -16.51 -4.59 35.09
C ALA A 554 -16.42 -3.25 35.81
N LEU A 555 -17.38 -2.37 35.55
CA LEU A 555 -17.45 -1.02 36.08
C LEU A 555 -18.41 -0.96 37.28
N LEU A 556 -19.54 -1.66 37.20
CA LEU A 556 -20.54 -1.77 38.27
C LEU A 556 -21.39 -3.03 38.09
N TRP A 557 -22.09 -3.42 39.15
CA TRP A 557 -23.02 -4.55 39.22
C TRP A 557 -24.45 -4.08 39.39
N VAL A 558 -25.37 -4.76 38.71
CA VAL A 558 -26.80 -4.44 38.71
C VAL A 558 -27.60 -5.69 39.09
N ALA A 559 -28.35 -5.66 40.19
CA ALA A 559 -29.28 -6.73 40.51
C ALA A 559 -30.60 -6.56 39.73
N PRO A 560 -31.07 -7.60 39.01
CA PRO A 560 -32.36 -7.57 38.33
C PRO A 560 -33.51 -7.50 39.34
N ALA A 561 -34.42 -6.54 39.18
CA ALA A 561 -35.60 -6.46 40.04
C ALA A 561 -36.71 -7.41 39.52
N GLY A 562 -37.01 -8.48 40.28
CA GLY A 562 -38.15 -9.37 40.05
C GLY A 562 -39.49 -8.77 40.47
N ALA A 563 -40.56 -9.09 39.74
CA ALA A 563 -41.86 -8.42 39.74
C ALA A 563 -42.82 -8.72 40.92
N LEU A 564 -43.78 -7.78 41.12
CA LEU A 564 -45.00 -7.72 41.98
C LEU A 564 -44.81 -6.99 43.33
N ASP A 565 -45.56 -5.95 43.73
CA ASP A 565 -47.02 -5.71 43.63
C ASP A 565 -47.42 -4.20 43.56
N THR A 566 -48.69 -3.97 43.22
CA THR A 566 -49.38 -2.82 42.62
C THR A 566 -49.70 -1.55 43.44
N GLY A 567 -49.89 -0.43 42.71
CA GLY A 567 -50.69 0.78 43.08
C GLY A 567 -49.89 1.99 43.56
N GLU A 568 -50.10 3.24 43.13
CA GLU A 568 -50.89 3.91 42.09
C GLU A 568 -50.13 5.24 41.79
N ASP A 569 -50.21 5.71 40.54
CA ASP A 569 -49.82 7.05 40.03
C ASP A 569 -48.32 7.47 39.95
N SER A 570 -47.68 7.17 38.81
CA SER A 570 -46.96 8.12 37.92
C SER A 570 -46.22 7.34 36.81
N GLY A 571 -46.68 7.50 35.57
CA GLY A 571 -46.22 6.89 34.31
C GLY A 571 -44.96 6.02 34.36
N THR A 572 -45.15 4.72 34.61
CA THR A 572 -44.13 3.69 34.77
C THR A 572 -43.47 3.33 33.44
N ASP A 573 -42.17 3.59 33.29
CA ASP A 573 -41.37 3.15 32.14
C ASP A 573 -40.89 1.70 32.36
N VAL A 574 -41.74 0.76 31.94
CA VAL A 574 -41.40 -0.66 31.80
C VAL A 574 -40.31 -0.77 30.74
N PRO A 575 -39.20 -1.53 30.94
CA PRO A 575 -38.30 -1.84 29.84
C PRO A 575 -39.10 -2.65 28.81
N ARG A 576 -39.49 -2.02 27.70
CA ARG A 576 -40.09 -2.71 26.56
C ARG A 576 -39.16 -3.88 26.22
N ALA A 577 -39.72 -5.09 26.14
CA ALA A 577 -39.04 -6.16 25.42
C ALA A 577 -38.62 -5.57 24.07
N ILE A 578 -37.32 -5.43 23.82
CA ILE A 578 -36.82 -4.93 22.54
C ILE A 578 -37.26 -5.98 21.54
N SER A 579 -38.34 -5.70 20.84
CA SER A 579 -38.78 -6.56 19.78
C SER A 579 -37.66 -6.54 18.74
N LEU A 580 -37.10 -7.71 18.41
CA LEU A 580 -36.16 -7.82 17.29
C LEU A 580 -36.83 -7.42 15.96
N GLU A 581 -38.17 -7.29 15.96
CA GLU A 581 -38.97 -6.77 14.86
C GLU A 581 -39.13 -5.24 14.93
N GLU A 582 -38.89 -4.60 16.09
CA GLU A 582 -38.98 -3.14 16.26
C GLU A 582 -37.67 -2.49 15.84
N VAL A 583 -37.70 -1.88 14.66
CA VAL A 583 -36.56 -1.20 14.04
C VAL A 583 -36.42 0.19 14.68
N PRO A 584 -35.24 0.57 15.21
CA PRO A 584 -35.02 1.92 15.74
C PRO A 584 -35.33 2.99 14.69
N PRO A 585 -35.97 4.13 15.05
CA PRO A 585 -36.32 5.18 14.10
C PRO A 585 -35.13 5.73 13.29
N THR A 586 -33.93 5.75 13.88
CA THR A 586 -32.70 6.16 13.20
C THR A 586 -32.23 5.15 12.15
N ILE A 587 -32.47 3.85 12.38
CA ILE A 587 -32.20 2.79 11.40
C ILE A 587 -33.27 2.81 10.32
N GLU A 588 -34.54 2.98 10.69
CA GLU A 588 -35.66 3.12 9.76
C GLU A 588 -35.47 4.34 8.85
N GLU A 589 -34.95 5.46 9.36
CA GLU A 589 -34.59 6.62 8.56
C GLU A 589 -33.51 6.28 7.52
N VAL A 590 -32.44 5.60 7.93
CA VAL A 590 -31.36 5.19 7.01
C VAL A 590 -31.87 4.19 5.98
N TRP A 591 -32.71 3.21 6.37
CA TRP A 591 -33.31 2.25 5.46
C TRP A 591 -34.24 2.93 4.47
N THR A 592 -35.06 3.88 4.93
CA THR A 592 -35.95 4.68 4.07
C THR A 592 -35.14 5.50 3.07
N GLN A 593 -34.09 6.17 3.51
CA GLN A 593 -33.23 6.96 2.63
C GLN A 593 -32.48 6.07 1.62
N ARG A 594 -32.04 4.87 2.00
CA ARG A 594 -31.42 3.90 1.08
C ARG A 594 -32.44 3.32 0.11
N ALA A 595 -33.62 2.94 0.58
CA ALA A 595 -34.69 2.42 -0.26
C ALA A 595 -35.10 3.44 -1.34
N ALA A 596 -35.10 4.73 -1.00
CA ALA A 596 -35.39 5.82 -1.95
C ALA A 596 -34.40 5.90 -3.14
N THR A 597 -33.20 5.33 -3.03
CA THR A 597 -32.22 5.31 -4.14
C THR A 597 -32.32 4.07 -5.03
N LEU A 598 -33.15 3.09 -4.63
CA LEU A 598 -33.40 1.86 -5.38
C LEU A 598 -34.48 2.06 -6.45
N ASP A 599 -34.50 1.17 -7.43
CA ASP A 599 -35.38 1.26 -8.58
C ASP A 599 -36.87 1.15 -8.16
N GLU A 600 -37.18 0.35 -7.12
CA GLU A 600 -38.54 0.18 -6.62
C GLU A 600 -39.17 1.49 -6.16
N GLN A 601 -38.36 2.43 -5.65
CA GLN A 601 -38.82 3.75 -5.18
C GLN A 601 -38.62 4.86 -6.22
N ARG A 602 -38.24 4.51 -7.46
CA ARG A 602 -38.03 5.46 -8.56
C ARG A 602 -38.84 5.10 -9.82
N PRO A 603 -40.14 4.76 -9.71
CA PRO A 603 -40.92 4.19 -10.81
C PRO A 603 -41.00 5.10 -12.05
N VAL A 604 -40.99 6.42 -11.88
CA VAL A 604 -41.01 7.37 -13.01
C VAL A 604 -39.71 7.32 -13.81
N ALA A 605 -38.55 7.29 -13.14
CA ALA A 605 -37.25 7.21 -13.79
C ALA A 605 -37.06 5.84 -14.47
N VAL A 606 -37.45 4.76 -13.79
CA VAL A 606 -37.41 3.39 -14.30
C VAL A 606 -38.31 3.24 -15.54
N ALA A 607 -39.57 3.68 -15.48
CA ALA A 607 -40.49 3.61 -16.61
C ALA A 607 -39.98 4.40 -17.82
N LYS A 608 -39.38 5.58 -17.59
CA LYS A 608 -38.77 6.37 -18.66
C LYS A 608 -37.59 5.63 -19.29
N ARG A 609 -36.73 5.01 -18.49
CA ARG A 609 -35.59 4.22 -18.98
C ARG A 609 -36.06 3.01 -19.81
N HIS A 610 -37.01 2.23 -19.27
CA HIS A 610 -37.61 1.06 -19.93
C HIS A 610 -38.37 1.42 -21.21
N SER A 611 -39.02 2.59 -21.30
CA SER A 611 -39.69 3.03 -22.53
C SER A 611 -38.73 3.21 -23.71
N SER A 612 -37.42 3.37 -23.43
CA SER A 612 -36.37 3.43 -24.45
C SER A 612 -35.76 2.05 -24.77
N GLY A 613 -36.31 0.97 -24.22
CA GLY A 613 -35.83 -0.40 -24.38
C GLY A 613 -34.52 -0.69 -23.65
N ARG A 614 -34.14 0.15 -22.68
CA ARG A 614 -32.87 0.04 -21.93
C ARG A 614 -33.11 -0.33 -20.48
N ARG A 615 -32.15 -1.04 -19.89
CA ARG A 615 -32.08 -1.40 -18.48
C ARG A 615 -31.59 -0.23 -17.62
N THR A 616 -31.88 -0.27 -16.33
CA THR A 616 -31.30 0.64 -15.35
C THR A 616 -29.86 0.25 -15.00
N ALA A 617 -29.13 1.15 -14.35
CA ALA A 617 -27.79 0.84 -13.84
C ALA A 617 -27.82 -0.31 -12.81
N ARG A 618 -28.86 -0.36 -11.96
CA ARG A 618 -29.00 -1.40 -10.93
C ARG A 618 -29.42 -2.74 -11.52
N GLU A 619 -30.29 -2.78 -12.53
CA GLU A 619 -30.63 -4.00 -13.27
C GLU A 619 -29.39 -4.62 -13.94
N ASN A 620 -28.56 -3.80 -14.59
CA ASN A 620 -27.32 -4.26 -15.21
C ASN A 620 -26.31 -4.80 -14.19
N LEU A 621 -26.17 -4.14 -13.02
CA LEU A 621 -25.32 -4.63 -11.95
C LEU A 621 -25.85 -5.93 -11.33
N ALA A 622 -27.17 -6.05 -11.14
CA ALA A 622 -27.80 -7.25 -10.60
C ALA A 622 -27.60 -8.48 -11.51
N ASP A 623 -27.67 -8.30 -12.84
CA ASP A 623 -27.41 -9.37 -13.82
C ASP A 623 -25.91 -9.77 -13.87
N LEU A 624 -25.03 -8.81 -13.63
CA LEU A 624 -23.58 -9.02 -13.63
C LEU A 624 -23.08 -9.73 -12.36
N CYS A 625 -23.57 -9.31 -11.19
CA CYS A 625 -23.10 -9.80 -9.89
C CYS A 625 -23.65 -11.19 -9.57
N ASP A 626 -22.93 -11.93 -8.72
CA ASP A 626 -23.51 -13.06 -8.03
C ASP A 626 -24.57 -12.56 -7.03
N GLU A 627 -25.65 -13.32 -6.86
CA GLU A 627 -26.81 -12.92 -6.06
C GLU A 627 -26.41 -12.53 -4.62
N GLY A 628 -26.87 -11.35 -4.17
CA GLY A 628 -26.59 -10.83 -2.83
C GLY A 628 -25.15 -10.37 -2.57
N SER A 629 -24.26 -10.38 -3.57
CA SER A 629 -22.84 -10.06 -3.37
C SER A 629 -22.48 -8.57 -3.46
N PHE A 630 -23.34 -7.74 -4.06
CA PHE A 630 -23.02 -6.34 -4.31
C PHE A 630 -23.09 -5.49 -3.03
N VAL A 631 -21.95 -4.94 -2.65
CA VAL A 631 -21.78 -4.02 -1.51
C VAL A 631 -21.58 -2.61 -2.06
N GLU A 632 -22.66 -1.84 -2.08
CA GLU A 632 -22.67 -0.49 -2.63
C GLU A 632 -21.97 0.54 -1.72
N PHE A 633 -21.17 1.41 -2.31
CA PHE A 633 -20.47 2.51 -1.67
C PHE A 633 -21.18 3.83 -1.95
N GLY A 634 -21.45 4.59 -0.88
CA GLY A 634 -22.00 5.94 -1.00
C GLY A 634 -23.34 5.98 -1.73
N SER A 635 -24.26 5.07 -1.42
CA SER A 635 -25.60 5.04 -2.01
C SER A 635 -26.39 6.33 -1.73
N LEU A 636 -26.16 6.93 -0.56
CA LEU A 636 -26.75 8.21 -0.12
C LEU A 636 -26.00 9.46 -0.63
N ALA A 637 -25.00 9.30 -1.50
CA ALA A 637 -24.32 10.44 -2.12
C ALA A 637 -25.30 11.28 -2.95
N VAL A 638 -25.10 12.60 -2.97
CA VAL A 638 -25.89 13.56 -3.74
C VAL A 638 -24.98 14.51 -4.50
N ALA A 639 -25.53 15.16 -5.52
CA ALA A 639 -24.85 16.16 -6.32
C ALA A 639 -24.49 17.42 -5.50
N SER A 640 -23.35 18.03 -5.83
CA SER A 640 -22.84 19.24 -5.14
C SER A 640 -23.30 20.52 -5.84
N MET A 641 -24.62 20.75 -5.93
CA MET A 641 -25.19 21.94 -6.59
C MET A 641 -25.58 23.02 -5.58
N ARG A 642 -25.14 24.26 -5.82
CA ARG A 642 -25.53 25.42 -5.00
C ARG A 642 -26.98 25.83 -5.29
N GLY A 643 -27.72 26.21 -4.25
CA GLY A 643 -29.05 26.81 -4.37
C GLY A 643 -30.23 25.83 -4.39
N PHE A 644 -29.98 24.52 -4.25
CA PHE A 644 -31.02 23.51 -4.08
C PHE A 644 -31.20 23.14 -2.60
N ASP A 645 -32.42 22.79 -2.22
CA ASP A 645 -32.70 22.24 -0.89
C ASP A 645 -32.11 20.81 -0.75
N PRO A 646 -31.53 20.43 0.41
CA PRO A 646 -30.95 19.10 0.60
C PRO A 646 -31.94 17.93 0.44
N ALA A 647 -33.24 18.11 0.70
CA ALA A 647 -34.24 17.07 0.44
C ALA A 647 -34.53 16.95 -1.06
N GLU A 648 -34.61 18.08 -1.75
CA GLU A 648 -34.75 18.11 -3.21
C GLU A 648 -33.55 17.44 -3.91
N LEU A 649 -32.31 17.76 -3.50
CA LEU A 649 -31.11 17.11 -4.04
C LEU A 649 -31.11 15.60 -3.85
N ARG A 650 -31.54 15.11 -2.68
CA ARG A 650 -31.66 13.67 -2.41
C ARG A 650 -32.63 12.97 -3.38
N ALA A 651 -33.71 13.64 -3.76
CA ALA A 651 -34.69 13.09 -4.69
C ALA A 651 -34.19 13.07 -6.15
N ILE A 652 -33.49 14.12 -6.58
CA ILE A 652 -33.10 14.28 -8.00
C ILE A 652 -31.70 13.75 -8.33
N SER A 653 -30.86 13.51 -7.33
CA SER A 653 -29.45 13.11 -7.51
C SER A 653 -29.00 11.87 -6.72
N PRO A 654 -29.80 10.79 -6.69
CA PRO A 654 -29.44 9.60 -5.92
C PRO A 654 -28.08 9.04 -6.36
N SER A 655 -27.25 8.74 -5.35
CA SER A 655 -25.89 8.21 -5.52
C SER A 655 -24.97 9.09 -6.39
N ASP A 656 -25.29 10.38 -6.55
CA ASP A 656 -24.65 11.32 -7.48
C ASP A 656 -24.65 10.85 -8.96
N GLY A 657 -25.61 10.01 -9.34
CA GLY A 657 -25.71 9.44 -10.69
C GLY A 657 -24.68 8.35 -11.02
N ILE A 658 -24.08 7.73 -9.99
CA ILE A 658 -23.15 6.62 -10.15
C ILE A 658 -23.38 5.57 -9.06
N VAL A 659 -23.71 4.35 -9.46
CA VAL A 659 -23.81 3.19 -8.57
C VAL A 659 -22.44 2.52 -8.57
N ALA A 660 -21.79 2.44 -7.41
CA ALA A 660 -20.40 1.99 -7.30
C ALA A 660 -20.24 1.09 -6.08
N GLY A 661 -19.45 0.03 -6.17
CA GLY A 661 -19.24 -0.88 -5.04
C GLY A 661 -18.31 -2.04 -5.35
N LEU A 662 -18.35 -3.04 -4.48
CA LEU A 662 -17.63 -4.31 -4.63
C LEU A 662 -18.65 -5.44 -4.81
N ALA A 663 -18.32 -6.46 -5.60
CA ALA A 663 -19.14 -7.67 -5.73
C ALA A 663 -18.26 -8.90 -6.01
N THR A 664 -18.91 -10.05 -6.12
CA THR A 664 -18.34 -11.23 -6.77
C THR A 664 -19.03 -11.49 -8.11
N ILE A 665 -18.26 -11.98 -9.07
CA ILE A 665 -18.74 -12.41 -10.40
C ILE A 665 -18.22 -13.82 -10.65
N ASN A 666 -19.09 -14.74 -11.07
CA ASN A 666 -18.77 -16.14 -11.43
C ASN A 666 -18.28 -17.00 -10.26
N GLY A 667 -18.56 -16.66 -9.01
CA GLY A 667 -18.17 -17.49 -7.86
C GLY A 667 -18.32 -16.78 -6.51
N ALA A 668 -19.54 -16.82 -5.95
CA ALA A 668 -19.96 -16.02 -4.80
C ALA A 668 -19.02 -16.06 -3.57
N THR A 669 -18.27 -17.15 -3.37
CA THR A 669 -17.42 -17.39 -2.20
C THR A 669 -15.92 -17.44 -2.49
N GLN A 670 -15.49 -17.24 -3.75
CA GLN A 670 -14.08 -17.36 -4.12
C GLN A 670 -13.37 -16.02 -4.07
N ARG A 671 -12.17 -15.98 -3.46
CA ARG A 671 -11.35 -14.75 -3.37
C ARG A 671 -10.98 -14.18 -4.75
N ARG A 672 -10.84 -15.04 -5.77
CA ARG A 672 -10.54 -14.67 -7.17
C ARG A 672 -11.75 -14.08 -7.90
N SER A 673 -12.97 -14.29 -7.39
CA SER A 673 -14.20 -13.78 -8.01
C SER A 673 -14.53 -12.34 -7.67
N ARG A 674 -13.76 -11.70 -6.76
CA ARG A 674 -13.98 -10.32 -6.32
C ARG A 674 -13.75 -9.34 -7.47
N CYS A 675 -14.65 -8.38 -7.64
CA CYS A 675 -14.57 -7.32 -8.63
C CYS A 675 -14.99 -5.98 -8.01
N ALA A 676 -14.40 -4.89 -8.50
CA ALA A 676 -14.89 -3.55 -8.28
C ALA A 676 -15.83 -3.17 -9.42
N LEU A 677 -16.97 -2.53 -9.12
CA LEU A 677 -18.00 -2.24 -10.10
C LEU A 677 -18.43 -0.78 -10.06
N LEU A 678 -18.63 -0.23 -11.24
CA LEU A 678 -19.08 1.12 -11.45
C LEU A 678 -20.13 1.14 -12.55
N ALA A 679 -21.28 1.76 -12.30
CA ALA A 679 -22.29 2.00 -13.31
C ALA A 679 -22.82 3.43 -13.23
N PHE A 680 -22.70 4.17 -14.35
CA PHE A 680 -23.32 5.48 -14.47
C PHE A 680 -24.83 5.33 -14.64
N ASP A 681 -25.60 6.08 -13.84
CA ASP A 681 -27.06 6.11 -13.95
C ASP A 681 -27.49 7.25 -14.88
N SER A 682 -27.75 6.89 -16.13
CA SER A 682 -28.27 7.82 -17.15
C SER A 682 -29.56 8.55 -16.75
N THR A 683 -30.33 8.01 -15.80
CA THR A 683 -31.57 8.63 -15.34
C THR A 683 -31.31 9.84 -14.42
N VAL A 684 -30.08 9.99 -13.92
CA VAL A 684 -29.63 11.09 -13.08
C VAL A 684 -28.70 11.99 -13.90
N PHE A 685 -29.16 13.21 -14.20
CA PHE A 685 -28.40 14.21 -14.98
C PHE A 685 -27.74 13.65 -16.25
N ALA A 686 -28.43 12.75 -16.97
CA ALA A 686 -27.93 12.11 -18.19
C ALA A 686 -26.59 11.35 -18.00
N GLY A 687 -26.34 10.80 -16.81
CA GLY A 687 -25.12 10.02 -16.51
C GLY A 687 -23.84 10.87 -16.49
N THR A 688 -23.98 12.19 -16.30
CA THR A 688 -22.84 13.10 -16.19
C THR A 688 -22.07 12.88 -14.88
N MET A 689 -20.75 13.05 -14.95
CA MET A 689 -19.83 12.89 -13.83
C MET A 689 -19.81 14.13 -12.94
N GLY A 690 -20.42 14.04 -11.76
CA GLY A 690 -20.39 15.05 -10.70
C GLY A 690 -19.14 14.98 -9.82
N MET A 691 -19.02 15.90 -8.86
CA MET A 691 -17.87 15.94 -7.95
C MET A 691 -17.77 14.72 -7.02
N VAL A 692 -18.90 14.24 -6.47
CA VAL A 692 -18.90 13.09 -5.57
C VAL A 692 -18.69 11.79 -6.36
N ALA A 693 -19.17 11.75 -7.61
CA ALA A 693 -18.92 10.67 -8.53
C ALA A 693 -17.42 10.45 -8.75
N LYS A 694 -16.62 11.52 -8.96
CA LYS A 694 -15.15 11.44 -9.09
C LYS A 694 -14.49 10.73 -7.90
N VAL A 695 -14.87 11.10 -6.68
CA VAL A 695 -14.35 10.47 -5.44
C VAL A 695 -14.67 8.98 -5.40
N LYS A 696 -15.88 8.57 -5.84
CA LYS A 696 -16.26 7.15 -5.91
C LYS A 696 -15.43 6.39 -6.96
N ILE A 697 -15.18 7.01 -8.11
CA ILE A 697 -14.34 6.44 -9.19
C ILE A 697 -12.91 6.24 -8.70
N GLU A 698 -12.29 7.29 -8.15
CA GLU A 698 -10.91 7.26 -7.65
C GLU A 698 -10.73 6.21 -6.54
N ARG A 699 -11.69 6.11 -5.62
CA ARG A 699 -11.68 5.11 -4.56
C ARG A 699 -11.70 3.68 -5.12
N LEU A 700 -12.58 3.38 -6.08
CA LEU A 700 -12.65 2.05 -6.68
C LEU A 700 -11.45 1.74 -7.57
N ALA A 701 -10.94 2.72 -8.32
CA ALA A 701 -9.71 2.57 -9.10
C ALA A 701 -8.54 2.17 -8.19
N ARG A 702 -8.38 2.85 -7.05
CA ARG A 702 -7.35 2.51 -6.05
C ARG A 702 -7.55 1.10 -5.49
N ILE A 703 -8.77 0.74 -5.08
CA ILE A 703 -9.07 -0.60 -4.55
C ILE A 703 -8.79 -1.69 -5.60
N ALA A 704 -9.17 -1.47 -6.85
CA ALA A 704 -8.92 -2.40 -7.94
C ALA A 704 -7.41 -2.55 -8.20
N GLY A 705 -6.66 -1.45 -8.29
CA GLY A 705 -5.22 -1.46 -8.57
C GLY A 705 -4.34 -2.00 -7.42
N GLU A 706 -4.71 -1.75 -6.16
CA GLU A 706 -4.04 -2.32 -4.99
C GLU A 706 -4.43 -3.79 -4.77
N GLY A 707 -5.71 -4.12 -4.95
CA GLY A 707 -6.23 -5.47 -4.78
C GLY A 707 -5.95 -6.40 -5.96
N GLN A 708 -5.48 -5.85 -7.09
CA GLN A 708 -5.33 -6.52 -8.37
C GLN A 708 -6.60 -7.29 -8.78
N ILE A 709 -7.77 -6.67 -8.55
CA ILE A 709 -9.09 -7.24 -8.89
C ILE A 709 -9.68 -6.52 -10.11
N PRO A 710 -10.44 -7.21 -10.98
CA PRO A 710 -11.09 -6.58 -12.13
C PRO A 710 -11.97 -5.39 -11.72
N LEU A 711 -11.91 -4.32 -12.51
CA LEU A 711 -12.82 -3.17 -12.42
C LEU A 711 -13.73 -3.15 -13.66
N VAL A 712 -15.03 -3.33 -13.45
CA VAL A 712 -16.05 -3.28 -14.51
C VAL A 712 -16.78 -1.93 -14.47
N ILE A 713 -16.84 -1.26 -15.62
CA ILE A 713 -17.33 0.12 -15.78
C ILE A 713 -18.46 0.13 -16.81
N PHE A 714 -19.72 0.30 -16.40
CA PHE A 714 -20.81 0.68 -17.31
C PHE A 714 -20.72 2.18 -17.57
N ALA A 715 -20.05 2.54 -18.67
CA ALA A 715 -19.82 3.91 -19.07
C ALA A 715 -20.97 4.39 -19.97
N GLU A 716 -21.83 5.24 -19.42
CA GLU A 716 -22.90 5.91 -20.17
C GLU A 716 -23.08 7.33 -19.62
N GLY A 717 -23.02 8.33 -20.49
CA GLY A 717 -23.25 9.72 -20.10
C GLY A 717 -22.57 10.77 -20.97
N GLY A 718 -22.86 12.03 -20.66
CA GLY A 718 -22.49 13.20 -21.48
C GLY A 718 -21.19 13.91 -21.11
N GLY A 719 -20.46 13.46 -20.08
CA GLY A 719 -19.23 14.11 -19.61
C GLY A 719 -19.31 14.69 -18.19
N ALA A 720 -18.43 15.65 -17.87
CA ALA A 720 -18.43 16.33 -16.58
C ALA A 720 -19.69 17.19 -16.40
N ARG A 721 -20.27 17.18 -15.21
CA ARG A 721 -21.51 17.90 -14.93
C ARG A 721 -21.30 19.42 -14.86
N SER A 722 -22.10 20.16 -15.61
CA SER A 722 -22.09 21.63 -15.59
C SER A 722 -22.82 22.18 -14.36
N GLY A 723 -22.30 23.25 -13.74
CA GLY A 723 -22.96 23.97 -12.64
C GLY A 723 -22.53 23.59 -11.20
N GLU A 724 -21.62 22.64 -11.02
CA GLU A 724 -21.08 22.26 -9.68
C GLU A 724 -19.78 22.98 -9.28
N SER A 725 -19.22 23.83 -10.14
CA SER A 725 -18.00 24.62 -9.86
C SER A 725 -17.99 25.95 -10.62
N ASP A 726 -17.51 27.03 -10.00
CA ASP A 726 -17.33 28.37 -10.58
C ASP A 726 -16.14 28.43 -11.58
N GLY A 727 -16.12 27.55 -12.58
CA GLY A 727 -15.09 27.53 -13.64
C GLY A 727 -13.80 26.75 -13.32
N GLU A 728 -13.62 26.21 -12.11
CA GLU A 728 -12.43 25.40 -11.73
C GLU A 728 -12.55 23.89 -12.01
N GLY A 729 -13.75 23.39 -12.36
CA GLY A 729 -14.06 21.95 -12.45
C GLY A 729 -13.33 21.13 -13.52
N ALA A 730 -12.57 21.78 -14.41
CA ALA A 730 -11.78 21.10 -15.42
C ALA A 730 -10.56 20.36 -14.83
N ASN A 731 -9.88 20.94 -13.84
CA ASN A 731 -8.65 20.37 -13.28
C ASN A 731 -8.89 19.17 -12.36
N GLY A 732 -9.99 19.15 -11.60
CA GLY A 732 -10.31 18.04 -10.70
C GLY A 732 -10.66 16.73 -11.42
N SER A 733 -10.97 16.76 -12.71
CA SER A 733 -11.23 15.54 -13.51
C SER A 733 -9.95 14.86 -13.96
N LEU A 734 -8.82 15.59 -14.04
CA LEU A 734 -7.54 15.02 -14.48
C LEU A 734 -7.06 13.92 -13.53
N GLU A 735 -7.24 14.11 -12.23
CA GLU A 735 -6.82 13.10 -11.24
C GLU A 735 -7.62 11.81 -11.37
N THR A 736 -8.94 11.90 -11.61
CA THR A 736 -9.78 10.72 -11.85
C THR A 736 -9.28 9.88 -13.02
N PHE A 737 -8.95 10.52 -14.15
CA PHE A 737 -8.40 9.81 -15.32
C PHE A 737 -6.99 9.27 -15.05
N LEU A 738 -6.15 10.02 -14.35
CA LEU A 738 -4.79 9.60 -14.00
C LEU A 738 -4.83 8.39 -13.06
N GLN A 739 -5.69 8.39 -12.06
CA GLN A 739 -5.88 7.26 -11.14
C GLN A 739 -6.36 6.02 -11.88
N LEU A 740 -7.35 6.14 -12.78
CA LEU A 740 -7.79 5.01 -13.59
C LEU A 740 -6.68 4.53 -14.55
N ALA A 741 -5.93 5.46 -15.15
CA ALA A 741 -4.79 5.11 -16.01
C ALA A 741 -3.68 4.39 -15.24
N ARG A 742 -3.45 4.71 -13.96
CA ARG A 742 -2.51 4.00 -13.08
C ARG A 742 -2.96 2.57 -12.73
N VAL A 743 -4.23 2.24 -12.89
CA VAL A 743 -4.73 0.86 -12.75
C VAL A 743 -4.38 0.00 -13.96
N LYS A 744 -4.23 0.62 -15.14
CA LYS A 744 -3.87 -0.09 -16.37
C LYS A 744 -2.54 -0.81 -16.19
N GLY A 745 -2.52 -2.09 -16.53
CA GLY A 745 -1.36 -2.95 -16.31
C GLY A 745 -1.24 -3.57 -14.91
N ARG A 746 -2.05 -3.12 -13.94
CA ARG A 746 -2.09 -3.68 -12.57
C ARG A 746 -3.32 -4.51 -12.29
N ALA A 747 -4.46 -4.12 -12.86
CA ALA A 747 -5.71 -4.85 -12.76
C ALA A 747 -6.51 -4.78 -14.07
N PRO A 748 -7.34 -5.79 -14.38
CA PRO A 748 -8.14 -5.79 -15.62
C PRO A 748 -9.22 -4.70 -15.59
N LEU A 749 -9.27 -3.89 -16.64
CA LEU A 749 -10.29 -2.86 -16.83
C LEU A 749 -11.27 -3.27 -17.94
N ILE A 750 -12.55 -3.43 -17.59
CA ILE A 750 -13.59 -3.87 -18.53
C ILE A 750 -14.68 -2.81 -18.61
N GLY A 751 -14.82 -2.19 -19.77
CA GLY A 751 -15.82 -1.18 -20.04
C GLY A 751 -17.03 -1.74 -20.79
N ILE A 752 -18.23 -1.33 -20.40
CA ILE A 752 -19.50 -1.69 -21.03
C ILE A 752 -20.23 -0.41 -21.42
N VAL A 753 -20.75 -0.32 -22.63
CA VAL A 753 -21.55 0.83 -23.10
C VAL A 753 -22.76 0.39 -23.92
N ALA A 754 -23.94 0.86 -23.51
CA ALA A 754 -25.20 0.58 -24.21
C ALA A 754 -25.80 1.82 -24.87
N GLY A 755 -25.71 2.97 -24.22
CA GLY A 755 -26.23 4.23 -24.71
C GLY A 755 -25.15 5.17 -25.27
N ASN A 756 -25.35 6.45 -24.99
CA ASN A 756 -24.45 7.52 -25.39
C ASN A 756 -23.31 7.66 -24.38
N CYS A 757 -22.07 7.57 -24.83
CA CYS A 757 -20.88 7.69 -24.00
C CYS A 757 -19.95 8.74 -24.59
N PHE A 758 -19.98 9.94 -24.02
CA PHE A 758 -19.26 11.10 -24.54
C PHE A 758 -18.29 11.68 -23.53
N ALA A 759 -17.31 12.42 -24.03
CA ALA A 759 -16.43 13.27 -23.23
C ALA A 759 -15.70 12.49 -22.12
N ALA A 760 -15.86 12.89 -20.86
CA ALA A 760 -15.25 12.22 -19.70
C ALA A 760 -15.60 10.73 -19.63
N ASN A 761 -16.85 10.35 -19.91
CA ASN A 761 -17.27 8.95 -19.86
C ASN A 761 -16.59 8.15 -20.98
N ALA A 762 -16.43 8.74 -22.18
CA ALA A 762 -15.69 8.13 -23.28
C ALA A 762 -14.19 7.99 -22.97
N ALA A 763 -13.61 8.95 -22.25
CA ALA A 763 -12.22 8.88 -21.79
C ALA A 763 -12.01 7.74 -20.78
N LEU A 764 -12.92 7.55 -19.82
CA LEU A 764 -12.89 6.39 -18.90
C LEU A 764 -12.99 5.07 -19.67
N LEU A 765 -13.92 5.01 -20.63
CA LEU A 765 -14.11 3.84 -21.47
C LEU A 765 -12.84 3.52 -22.27
N GLY A 766 -12.21 4.53 -22.89
CA GLY A 766 -10.99 4.40 -23.68
C GLY A 766 -9.75 3.95 -22.90
N LEU A 767 -9.77 4.04 -21.56
CA LEU A 767 -8.70 3.52 -20.71
C LEU A 767 -8.81 2.00 -20.50
N CYS A 768 -10.00 1.42 -20.68
CA CYS A 768 -10.26 0.00 -20.45
C CYS A 768 -9.46 -0.91 -21.39
N ASP A 769 -9.14 -2.11 -20.92
CA ASP A 769 -8.45 -3.15 -21.71
C ASP A 769 -9.43 -3.81 -22.69
N ILE A 770 -10.67 -4.04 -22.24
CA ILE A 770 -11.76 -4.63 -23.01
C ILE A 770 -12.94 -3.66 -23.02
N ILE A 771 -13.41 -3.27 -24.21
CA ILE A 771 -14.61 -2.46 -24.39
C ILE A 771 -15.70 -3.29 -25.06
N ILE A 772 -16.82 -3.47 -24.36
CA ILE A 772 -18.02 -4.16 -24.84
C ILE A 772 -19.07 -3.09 -25.13
N ALA A 773 -19.49 -2.98 -26.39
CA ALA A 773 -20.50 -1.99 -26.80
C ALA A 773 -21.71 -2.68 -27.41
N THR A 774 -22.92 -2.27 -27.04
CA THR A 774 -24.12 -2.72 -27.76
C THR A 774 -24.17 -2.10 -29.15
N ARG A 775 -24.90 -2.71 -30.09
CA ARG A 775 -25.07 -2.15 -31.46
C ARG A 775 -25.63 -0.74 -31.46
N ALA A 776 -26.45 -0.39 -30.47
CA ALA A 776 -27.11 0.91 -30.33
C ALA A 776 -26.21 1.98 -29.68
N ALA A 777 -25.01 1.63 -29.21
CA ALA A 777 -24.14 2.56 -28.52
C ALA A 777 -23.53 3.61 -29.47
N SER A 778 -23.30 4.81 -28.93
CA SER A 778 -22.54 5.87 -29.58
C SER A 778 -21.45 6.39 -28.65
N ILE A 779 -20.20 6.39 -29.10
CA ILE A 779 -19.00 6.69 -28.30
C ILE A 779 -18.25 7.84 -28.96
N GLY A 780 -17.89 8.89 -28.22
CA GLY A 780 -17.14 10.01 -28.79
C GLY A 780 -16.42 10.89 -27.78
N MET A 781 -15.21 11.36 -28.11
CA MET A 781 -14.48 12.29 -27.25
C MET A 781 -15.20 13.64 -27.08
N ALA A 782 -16.11 13.99 -27.99
CA ALA A 782 -17.03 15.10 -27.86
C ALA A 782 -18.47 14.63 -28.07
N GLY A 783 -19.41 15.09 -27.24
CA GLY A 783 -20.84 14.89 -27.46
C GLY A 783 -21.44 16.00 -28.34
N PRO A 784 -22.71 15.84 -28.79
CA PRO A 784 -23.37 16.78 -29.71
C PRO A 784 -23.29 18.25 -29.29
N ALA A 785 -23.52 18.54 -28.02
CA ALA A 785 -23.48 19.92 -27.50
C ALA A 785 -22.08 20.56 -27.60
N MET A 786 -21.01 19.78 -27.42
CA MET A 786 -19.64 20.29 -27.55
C MET A 786 -19.24 20.48 -29.03
N ILE A 787 -19.70 19.60 -29.91
CA ILE A 787 -19.46 19.71 -31.36
C ILE A 787 -20.16 20.98 -31.89
N GLU A 788 -21.40 21.20 -31.49
CA GLU A 788 -22.14 22.42 -31.83
C GLU A 788 -21.48 23.67 -31.23
N GLY A 789 -21.09 23.62 -29.94
CA GLY A 789 -20.39 24.72 -29.27
C GLY A 789 -19.05 25.09 -29.90
N ALA A 790 -18.38 24.13 -30.55
CA ALA A 790 -17.15 24.35 -31.33
C ALA A 790 -17.40 24.87 -32.76
N GLY A 791 -18.66 25.05 -33.17
CA GLY A 791 -19.04 25.54 -34.49
C GLY A 791 -18.90 24.50 -35.61
N LEU A 792 -18.86 23.21 -35.28
CA LEU A 792 -18.64 22.12 -36.25
C LEU A 792 -19.93 21.53 -36.84
N GLY A 793 -21.07 22.12 -36.50
CA GLY A 793 -22.40 21.67 -36.94
C GLY A 793 -23.21 21.00 -35.84
N ARG A 794 -24.46 20.63 -36.16
CA ARG A 794 -25.39 19.93 -35.27
C ARG A 794 -25.52 18.49 -35.70
N PHE A 795 -25.40 17.57 -34.76
CA PHE A 795 -25.46 16.13 -34.99
C PHE A 795 -26.35 15.49 -33.93
N ALA A 796 -27.10 14.46 -34.31
CA ALA A 796 -27.75 13.59 -33.34
C ALA A 796 -26.69 12.75 -32.59
N PRO A 797 -26.94 12.34 -31.33
CA PRO A 797 -26.01 11.50 -30.58
C PRO A 797 -25.54 10.25 -31.35
N GLU A 798 -26.43 9.62 -32.12
CA GLU A 798 -26.18 8.41 -32.89
C GLU A 798 -25.24 8.64 -34.07
N GLU A 799 -25.09 9.89 -34.53
CA GLU A 799 -24.22 10.28 -35.65
C GLU A 799 -22.77 10.54 -35.22
N VAL A 800 -22.54 10.76 -33.91
CA VAL A 800 -21.22 11.14 -33.39
C VAL A 800 -20.22 10.00 -33.49
N GLY A 801 -20.56 8.83 -32.95
CA GLY A 801 -19.64 7.70 -32.98
C GLY A 801 -20.31 6.34 -32.82
N PRO A 802 -21.13 5.92 -33.80
CA PRO A 802 -21.86 4.65 -33.71
C PRO A 802 -20.93 3.46 -33.50
N ALA A 803 -21.35 2.49 -32.69
CA ALA A 803 -20.57 1.29 -32.34
C ALA A 803 -20.04 0.53 -33.56
N ALA A 804 -20.77 0.50 -34.68
CA ALA A 804 -20.32 -0.10 -35.93
C ALA A 804 -19.07 0.58 -36.51
N MET A 805 -18.95 1.90 -36.38
CA MET A 805 -17.75 2.65 -36.78
C MET A 805 -16.63 2.40 -35.77
N GLN A 806 -16.93 2.46 -34.47
CA GLN A 806 -15.96 2.24 -33.40
C GLN A 806 -15.42 0.80 -33.33
N SER A 807 -16.15 -0.17 -33.89
CA SER A 807 -15.65 -1.54 -34.05
C SER A 807 -14.65 -1.65 -35.21
N ARG A 808 -14.88 -0.93 -36.31
CA ARG A 808 -14.00 -0.94 -37.50
C ARG A 808 -12.68 -0.23 -37.28
N ASN A 809 -12.62 0.77 -36.39
CA ASN A 809 -11.39 1.49 -36.05
C ASN A 809 -10.67 0.90 -34.81
N GLY A 810 -11.17 -0.19 -34.23
CA GLY A 810 -10.52 -0.91 -33.14
C GLY A 810 -10.77 -0.38 -31.73
N VAL A 811 -11.62 0.64 -31.55
CA VAL A 811 -12.01 1.14 -30.21
C VAL A 811 -12.85 0.11 -29.47
N VAL A 812 -13.89 -0.43 -30.12
CA VAL A 812 -14.76 -1.46 -29.52
C VAL A 812 -14.12 -2.83 -29.66
N THR A 813 -13.94 -3.51 -28.53
CA THR A 813 -13.37 -4.87 -28.48
C THR A 813 -14.39 -5.92 -28.85
N VAL A 814 -15.60 -5.84 -28.31
CA VAL A 814 -16.70 -6.76 -28.62
C VAL A 814 -17.98 -5.97 -28.85
N VAL A 815 -18.72 -6.30 -29.90
CA VAL A 815 -20.05 -5.76 -30.16
C VAL A 815 -21.08 -6.78 -29.68
N ALA A 816 -21.96 -6.36 -28.78
CA ALA A 816 -23.11 -7.13 -28.31
C ALA A 816 -24.40 -6.62 -28.99
N GLU A 817 -25.41 -7.48 -29.13
CA GLU A 817 -26.74 -7.09 -29.61
C GLU A 817 -27.41 -6.13 -28.63
N ASP A 818 -27.40 -6.48 -27.35
CA ASP A 818 -28.08 -5.75 -26.28
C ASP A 818 -27.31 -5.78 -24.95
N GLU A 819 -27.89 -5.15 -23.92
CA GLU A 819 -27.30 -5.08 -22.58
C GLU A 819 -27.15 -6.46 -21.92
N ALA A 820 -28.05 -7.41 -22.20
CA ALA A 820 -27.99 -8.76 -21.63
C ALA A 820 -26.77 -9.51 -22.17
N GLU A 821 -26.58 -9.49 -23.49
CA GLU A 821 -25.41 -10.08 -24.12
C GLU A 821 -24.12 -9.36 -23.71
N ALA A 822 -24.15 -8.05 -23.53
CA ALA A 822 -23.01 -7.29 -23.04
C ALA A 822 -22.58 -7.75 -21.62
N VAL A 823 -23.54 -7.94 -20.71
CA VAL A 823 -23.29 -8.48 -19.37
C VAL A 823 -22.76 -9.91 -19.42
N MET A 824 -23.38 -10.79 -20.21
CA MET A 824 -22.88 -12.17 -20.38
C MET A 824 -21.44 -12.20 -20.91
N THR A 825 -21.13 -11.34 -21.88
CA THR A 825 -19.78 -11.20 -22.45
C THR A 825 -18.81 -10.68 -21.38
N ALA A 826 -19.21 -9.69 -20.58
CA ALA A 826 -18.39 -9.18 -19.48
C ALA A 826 -18.08 -10.26 -18.45
N ARG A 827 -19.06 -11.09 -18.07
CA ARG A 827 -18.85 -12.26 -17.19
C ARG A 827 -17.81 -13.22 -17.75
N ARG A 828 -17.87 -13.52 -19.06
CA ARG A 828 -16.85 -14.37 -19.72
C ARG A 828 -15.46 -13.72 -19.70
N CYS A 829 -15.38 -12.43 -20.03
CA CYS A 829 -14.13 -11.67 -20.01
C CYS A 829 -13.50 -11.63 -18.62
N VAL A 830 -14.27 -11.27 -17.59
CA VAL A 830 -13.83 -11.32 -16.18
C VAL A 830 -13.31 -12.71 -15.84
N GLY A 831 -14.02 -13.76 -16.27
CA GLY A 831 -13.66 -15.15 -16.02
C GLY A 831 -12.21 -15.49 -16.40
N TYR A 832 -11.69 -15.00 -17.53
CA TYR A 832 -10.30 -15.31 -17.92
C TYR A 832 -9.27 -14.84 -16.89
N PHE A 833 -9.51 -13.69 -16.26
CA PHE A 833 -8.63 -13.11 -15.23
C PHE A 833 -8.76 -13.78 -13.86
N GLN A 834 -9.75 -14.67 -13.69
CA GLN A 834 -9.94 -15.45 -12.45
C GLN A 834 -9.11 -16.75 -12.44
N GLY A 835 -8.41 -17.04 -13.54
CA GLY A 835 -7.51 -18.19 -13.69
C GLY A 835 -8.20 -19.44 -14.24
N PRO A 836 -7.62 -20.64 -14.00
CA PRO A 836 -8.22 -21.91 -14.40
C PRO A 836 -9.61 -22.09 -13.77
N ALA A 837 -10.53 -22.61 -14.57
CA ALA A 837 -11.88 -22.98 -14.16
C ALA A 837 -12.09 -24.48 -14.41
N ARG A 838 -13.25 -25.00 -13.99
CA ARG A 838 -13.64 -26.37 -14.33
C ARG A 838 -13.61 -26.57 -15.84
N ALA A 839 -13.04 -27.69 -16.28
CA ALA A 839 -12.95 -28.05 -17.69
C ALA A 839 -14.33 -28.03 -18.36
N GLY A 840 -14.44 -27.33 -19.49
CA GLY A 840 -15.65 -27.27 -20.30
C GLY A 840 -15.77 -28.47 -21.25
N GLU A 841 -16.95 -28.63 -21.86
CA GLU A 841 -17.14 -29.58 -22.95
C GLU A 841 -16.27 -29.17 -24.15
N SER A 842 -15.46 -30.08 -24.68
CA SER A 842 -14.67 -29.85 -25.90
C SER A 842 -15.40 -30.42 -27.11
N PRO A 843 -15.53 -29.68 -28.22
CA PRO A 843 -16.06 -30.23 -29.47
C PRO A 843 -15.24 -31.42 -30.00
N ASP A 844 -15.77 -32.16 -30.97
CA ASP A 844 -15.04 -33.28 -31.57
C ASP A 844 -13.80 -32.80 -32.33
N GLN A 845 -12.63 -33.00 -31.72
CA GLN A 845 -11.36 -32.55 -32.25
C GLN A 845 -11.02 -33.16 -33.62
N ARG A 846 -11.63 -34.28 -34.01
CA ARG A 846 -11.46 -34.88 -35.36
C ARG A 846 -11.87 -33.94 -36.48
N LEU A 847 -12.76 -32.98 -36.21
CA LEU A 847 -13.16 -31.95 -37.15
C LEU A 847 -11.96 -31.08 -37.60
N LEU A 848 -10.95 -30.88 -36.75
CA LEU A 848 -9.75 -30.07 -37.07
C LEU A 848 -9.02 -30.58 -38.32
N ARG A 849 -9.04 -31.90 -38.58
CA ARG A 849 -8.42 -32.53 -39.77
C ARG A 849 -9.00 -32.05 -41.10
N HIS A 850 -10.21 -31.50 -41.07
CA HIS A 850 -10.99 -31.18 -42.26
C HIS A 850 -11.16 -29.67 -42.49
N ILE A 851 -10.77 -28.83 -41.53
CA ILE A 851 -10.97 -27.37 -41.63
C ILE A 851 -10.03 -26.75 -42.65
N VAL A 852 -8.75 -27.17 -42.67
CA VAL A 852 -7.78 -26.71 -43.66
C VAL A 852 -7.94 -27.55 -44.94
N PRO A 853 -8.34 -26.97 -46.08
CA PRO A 853 -8.58 -27.73 -47.30
C PRO A 853 -7.28 -28.27 -47.89
N ALA A 854 -7.33 -29.47 -48.44
CA ALA A 854 -6.18 -30.06 -49.15
C ALA A 854 -5.74 -29.21 -50.36
N ASN A 855 -6.68 -28.52 -51.02
CA ASN A 855 -6.35 -27.54 -52.03
C ASN A 855 -5.82 -26.25 -51.37
N ARG A 856 -4.50 -26.05 -51.43
CA ARG A 856 -3.77 -24.89 -50.89
C ARG A 856 -4.30 -23.52 -51.32
N LEU A 857 -5.01 -23.43 -52.45
CA LEU A 857 -5.55 -22.18 -52.99
C LEU A 857 -6.89 -21.80 -52.34
N LEU A 858 -7.57 -22.72 -51.67
CA LEU A 858 -8.85 -22.45 -51.02
C LEU A 858 -8.63 -21.85 -49.62
N ALA A 859 -9.29 -20.73 -49.35
CA ALA A 859 -9.39 -20.18 -48.00
C ALA A 859 -10.34 -21.02 -47.14
N TYR A 860 -10.25 -20.87 -45.82
CA TYR A 860 -11.11 -21.53 -44.84
C TYR A 860 -11.45 -20.58 -43.69
N ASP A 861 -12.43 -20.97 -42.88
CA ASP A 861 -12.83 -20.17 -41.73
C ASP A 861 -11.97 -20.49 -40.50
N ILE A 862 -11.08 -19.56 -40.14
CA ILE A 862 -10.27 -19.68 -38.93
C ILE A 862 -11.12 -19.68 -37.65
N ARG A 863 -12.30 -19.05 -37.65
CA ARG A 863 -13.19 -19.02 -36.47
C ARG A 863 -13.79 -20.39 -36.21
N ALA A 864 -14.12 -21.15 -37.25
CA ALA A 864 -14.54 -22.54 -37.10
C ALA A 864 -13.45 -23.41 -36.46
N LEU A 865 -12.17 -23.12 -36.76
CA LEU A 865 -11.03 -23.77 -36.10
C LEU A 865 -10.97 -23.39 -34.62
N LEU A 866 -11.04 -22.10 -34.29
CA LEU A 866 -11.01 -21.64 -32.90
C LEU A 866 -12.15 -22.25 -32.08
N SER A 867 -13.38 -22.23 -32.60
CA SER A 867 -14.55 -22.83 -31.95
C SER A 867 -14.43 -24.34 -31.78
N THR A 868 -13.70 -25.03 -32.66
CA THR A 868 -13.44 -26.47 -32.53
C THR A 868 -12.32 -26.73 -31.51
N LEU A 869 -11.26 -25.94 -31.52
CA LEU A 869 -10.08 -26.11 -30.66
C LEU A 869 -10.38 -25.77 -29.19
N ALA A 870 -11.16 -24.73 -28.95
CA ALA A 870 -11.51 -24.24 -27.61
C ALA A 870 -12.59 -25.09 -26.94
N ASP A 871 -12.73 -24.90 -25.62
CA ASP A 871 -13.91 -25.38 -24.89
C ASP A 871 -15.16 -24.66 -25.41
N LYS A 872 -16.29 -25.35 -25.43
CA LYS A 872 -17.56 -24.83 -25.91
C LYS A 872 -17.94 -23.54 -25.17
N ASP A 873 -18.44 -22.56 -25.92
CA ASP A 873 -18.88 -21.24 -25.43
C ASP A 873 -17.78 -20.41 -24.73
N SER A 874 -16.50 -20.81 -24.86
CA SER A 874 -15.37 -20.11 -24.24
C SER A 874 -14.62 -19.16 -25.18
N VAL A 875 -15.04 -19.02 -26.44
CA VAL A 875 -14.34 -18.14 -27.39
C VAL A 875 -14.89 -16.72 -27.27
N VAL A 876 -14.01 -15.75 -26.98
CA VAL A 876 -14.29 -14.33 -27.12
C VAL A 876 -13.29 -13.74 -28.11
N GLU A 877 -13.76 -13.49 -29.34
CA GLU A 877 -12.98 -12.81 -30.36
C GLU A 877 -12.90 -11.31 -30.07
N MET A 878 -11.68 -10.78 -30.09
CA MET A 878 -11.38 -9.39 -29.81
C MET A 878 -11.18 -8.61 -31.11
N ARG A 879 -11.90 -7.49 -31.24
CA ARG A 879 -11.85 -6.55 -32.38
C ARG A 879 -12.02 -7.26 -33.73
N PRO A 880 -13.11 -8.02 -33.96
CA PRO A 880 -13.31 -8.79 -35.20
C PRO A 880 -13.33 -7.93 -36.47
N GLU A 881 -13.73 -6.66 -36.36
CA GLU A 881 -13.88 -5.74 -37.50
C GLU A 881 -12.63 -4.90 -37.82
N PHE A 882 -11.60 -4.92 -36.96
CA PHE A 882 -10.35 -4.18 -37.13
C PHE A 882 -9.17 -5.16 -37.32
N GLY A 883 -8.20 -4.81 -38.18
CA GLY A 883 -7.02 -5.63 -38.42
C GLY A 883 -7.36 -7.07 -38.82
N LYS A 884 -8.25 -7.25 -39.81
CA LYS A 884 -8.92 -8.53 -40.14
C LYS A 884 -7.97 -9.65 -40.59
N ALA A 885 -6.74 -9.34 -41.00
CA ALA A 885 -5.74 -10.35 -41.36
C ALA A 885 -5.34 -11.23 -40.17
N ILE A 886 -5.48 -10.72 -38.94
CA ILE A 886 -5.19 -11.45 -37.70
C ILE A 886 -6.43 -11.45 -36.79
N VAL A 887 -6.88 -12.66 -36.46
CA VAL A 887 -7.86 -12.91 -35.41
C VAL A 887 -7.12 -12.99 -34.06
N THR A 888 -7.59 -12.20 -33.10
CA THR A 888 -7.16 -12.23 -31.70
C THR A 888 -8.33 -12.74 -30.87
N ALA A 889 -8.14 -13.78 -30.05
CA ALA A 889 -9.23 -14.32 -29.23
C ALA A 889 -8.73 -14.80 -27.87
N MET A 890 -9.53 -14.58 -26.84
CA MET A 890 -9.38 -15.28 -25.57
C MET A 890 -10.22 -16.55 -25.62
N VAL A 891 -9.65 -17.68 -25.19
CA VAL A 891 -10.32 -18.98 -25.17
C VAL A 891 -10.04 -19.73 -23.87
N ARG A 892 -10.79 -20.80 -23.61
CA ARG A 892 -10.36 -21.84 -22.68
C ARG A 892 -10.01 -23.14 -23.40
N ILE A 893 -9.00 -23.83 -22.90
CA ILE A 893 -8.65 -25.20 -23.28
C ILE A 893 -8.52 -25.98 -21.99
N ASP A 894 -9.45 -26.90 -21.75
CA ASP A 894 -9.53 -27.70 -20.53
C ASP A 894 -9.67 -26.83 -19.28
N GLY A 895 -10.50 -25.79 -19.38
CA GLY A 895 -10.71 -24.82 -18.31
C GLY A 895 -9.58 -23.81 -18.12
N ILE A 896 -8.45 -23.94 -18.81
CA ILE A 896 -7.30 -23.01 -18.70
C ILE A 896 -7.44 -21.87 -19.73
N PRO A 897 -7.28 -20.58 -19.34
CA PRO A 897 -7.35 -19.46 -20.27
C PRO A 897 -6.11 -19.36 -21.17
N PHE A 898 -6.31 -19.16 -22.48
CA PHE A 898 -5.26 -18.91 -23.47
C PHE A 898 -5.60 -17.68 -24.33
N GLY A 899 -4.58 -16.94 -24.72
CA GLY A 899 -4.67 -15.95 -25.80
C GLY A 899 -4.28 -16.57 -27.14
N ILE A 900 -5.10 -16.41 -28.17
CA ILE A 900 -4.83 -16.94 -29.52
C ILE A 900 -4.64 -15.80 -30.53
N LEU A 901 -3.58 -15.91 -31.31
CA LEU A 901 -3.29 -15.10 -32.49
C LEU A 901 -3.37 -15.99 -33.74
N ALA A 902 -4.24 -15.69 -34.70
CA ALA A 902 -4.43 -16.55 -35.87
C ALA A 902 -4.58 -15.76 -37.17
N ASN A 903 -3.89 -16.15 -38.25
CA ASN A 903 -4.10 -15.51 -39.54
C ASN A 903 -5.46 -15.91 -40.14
N ASP A 904 -6.24 -14.98 -40.69
CA ASP A 904 -7.45 -15.28 -41.46
C ASP A 904 -7.14 -15.31 -42.96
N PRO A 905 -7.02 -16.50 -43.58
CA PRO A 905 -6.68 -16.61 -45.00
C PRO A 905 -7.79 -16.08 -45.94
N ARG A 906 -8.99 -15.78 -45.44
CA ARG A 906 -10.04 -15.10 -46.24
C ARG A 906 -9.75 -13.61 -46.42
N HIS A 907 -8.86 -13.03 -45.61
CA HIS A 907 -8.46 -11.64 -45.70
C HIS A 907 -7.01 -11.53 -46.19
N LEU A 908 -6.79 -10.92 -47.35
CA LEU A 908 -5.48 -10.75 -47.98
C LEU A 908 -4.67 -12.07 -48.10
N GLY A 909 -5.34 -13.23 -48.12
CA GLY A 909 -4.69 -14.54 -48.13
C GLY A 909 -3.91 -14.88 -46.85
N GLY A 910 -4.11 -14.12 -45.77
CA GLY A 910 -3.38 -14.20 -44.50
C GLY A 910 -2.21 -13.20 -44.37
N ALA A 911 -2.04 -12.28 -45.33
CA ALA A 911 -0.96 -11.31 -45.30
C ALA A 911 -1.16 -10.27 -44.19
N ILE A 912 -0.12 -9.98 -43.42
CA ILE A 912 -0.21 -9.08 -42.26
C ILE A 912 -0.07 -7.63 -42.74
N ASP A 913 -1.12 -6.83 -42.56
CA ASP A 913 -1.14 -5.39 -42.84
C ASP A 913 -0.90 -4.54 -41.57
N ALA A 914 -0.91 -3.22 -41.73
CA ALA A 914 -0.58 -2.29 -40.64
C ALA A 914 -1.57 -2.41 -39.47
N ASP A 915 -2.87 -2.45 -39.76
CA ASP A 915 -3.93 -2.57 -38.76
C ASP A 915 -3.89 -3.91 -38.02
N ALA A 916 -3.65 -5.02 -38.74
CA ALA A 916 -3.52 -6.33 -38.10
C ALA A 916 -2.28 -6.41 -37.20
N ALA A 917 -1.16 -5.80 -37.62
CA ALA A 917 0.04 -5.73 -36.80
C ALA A 917 -0.17 -4.90 -35.53
N ASP A 918 -0.86 -3.77 -35.63
CA ASP A 918 -1.19 -2.92 -34.49
C ASP A 918 -2.14 -3.62 -33.50
N LYS A 919 -3.21 -4.24 -34.02
CA LYS A 919 -4.13 -5.09 -33.26
C LYS A 919 -3.39 -6.21 -32.53
N ALA A 920 -2.52 -6.93 -33.23
CA ALA A 920 -1.77 -8.04 -32.65
C ALA A 920 -0.81 -7.55 -31.55
N ALA A 921 -0.10 -6.45 -31.76
CA ALA A 921 0.81 -5.88 -30.76
C ALA A 921 0.08 -5.56 -29.44
N GLY A 922 -1.08 -4.90 -29.51
CA GLY A 922 -1.89 -4.60 -28.32
C GLY A 922 -2.40 -5.85 -27.60
N PHE A 923 -2.83 -6.87 -28.35
CA PHE A 923 -3.28 -8.14 -27.77
C PHE A 923 -2.16 -8.93 -27.09
N LEU A 924 -0.96 -8.96 -27.69
CA LEU A 924 0.22 -9.59 -27.11
C LEU A 924 0.64 -8.91 -25.80
N GLN A 925 0.61 -7.57 -25.75
CA GLN A 925 0.89 -6.81 -24.53
C GLN A 925 -0.12 -7.10 -23.42
N MET A 926 -1.41 -7.23 -23.74
CA MET A 926 -2.43 -7.61 -22.77
C MET A 926 -2.16 -9.01 -22.22
N CYS A 927 -1.82 -9.97 -23.08
CA CYS A 927 -1.50 -11.34 -22.64
C CYS A 927 -0.27 -11.40 -21.74
N GLU A 928 0.79 -10.65 -22.07
CA GLU A 928 1.98 -10.52 -21.22
C GLU A 928 1.62 -9.94 -19.84
N THR A 929 0.91 -8.82 -19.85
CA THR A 929 0.54 -8.05 -18.64
C THR A 929 -0.21 -8.92 -17.63
N PHE A 930 -1.14 -9.75 -18.12
CA PHE A 930 -1.99 -10.58 -17.26
C PHE A 930 -1.58 -12.06 -17.21
N GLY A 931 -0.42 -12.41 -17.78
CA GLY A 931 0.16 -13.74 -17.68
C GLY A 931 -0.58 -14.84 -18.45
N PHE A 932 -1.23 -14.51 -19.58
CA PHE A 932 -1.93 -15.50 -20.40
C PHE A 932 -0.96 -16.25 -21.33
N PRO A 933 -0.95 -17.59 -21.31
CA PRO A 933 -0.24 -18.37 -22.32
C PRO A 933 -0.77 -18.07 -23.72
N LEU A 934 0.15 -17.96 -24.68
CA LEU A 934 -0.13 -17.54 -26.05
C LEU A 934 -0.04 -18.70 -27.05
N VAL A 935 -0.97 -18.76 -27.98
CA VAL A 935 -0.94 -19.70 -29.11
C VAL A 935 -0.98 -18.91 -30.41
N THR A 936 -0.01 -19.13 -31.29
CA THR A 936 -0.01 -18.57 -32.63
C THR A 936 -0.37 -19.64 -33.65
N LEU A 937 -1.44 -19.40 -34.41
CA LEU A 937 -1.92 -20.24 -35.49
C LEU A 937 -1.51 -19.59 -36.82
N CYS A 938 -0.38 -20.03 -37.36
CA CYS A 938 0.28 -19.38 -38.47
C CYS A 938 -0.24 -19.91 -39.83
N ASP A 939 -0.79 -19.01 -40.65
CA ASP A 939 -1.12 -19.23 -42.06
C ASP A 939 -0.95 -17.91 -42.83
N THR A 940 0.30 -17.43 -42.89
CA THR A 940 0.65 -16.16 -43.51
C THR A 940 1.60 -16.32 -44.71
N PRO A 941 1.32 -15.64 -45.84
CA PRO A 941 2.26 -15.54 -46.94
C PRO A 941 3.37 -14.51 -46.69
N GLY A 942 3.35 -13.79 -45.57
CA GLY A 942 4.27 -12.69 -45.25
C GLY A 942 3.52 -11.41 -44.86
N PHE A 943 4.24 -10.29 -44.83
CA PHE A 943 3.60 -8.97 -44.73
C PHE A 943 2.84 -8.63 -46.01
N MET A 944 1.85 -7.75 -45.88
CA MET A 944 1.31 -7.09 -47.05
C MET A 944 2.42 -6.27 -47.75
N VAL A 945 2.37 -6.14 -49.06
CA VAL A 945 3.40 -5.44 -49.84
C VAL A 945 2.74 -4.53 -50.87
N GLY A 946 3.43 -3.44 -51.21
CA GLY A 946 3.03 -2.52 -52.27
C GLY A 946 2.90 -1.09 -51.77
N PRO A 947 2.95 -0.08 -52.67
CA PRO A 947 3.03 1.32 -52.29
C PRO A 947 1.89 1.78 -51.37
N ASP A 948 0.68 1.24 -51.52
CA ASP A 948 -0.46 1.61 -50.69
C ASP A 948 -0.37 1.05 -49.27
N ALA A 949 0.19 -0.14 -49.10
CA ALA A 949 0.47 -0.68 -47.76
C ALA A 949 1.56 0.16 -47.06
N GLU A 950 2.60 0.58 -47.79
CA GLU A 950 3.67 1.41 -47.22
C GLU A 950 3.18 2.79 -46.76
N LYS A 951 2.17 3.39 -47.42
CA LYS A 951 1.55 4.65 -47.00
C LYS A 951 0.91 4.58 -45.61
N GLN A 952 0.56 3.38 -45.15
CA GLN A 952 -0.01 3.14 -43.82
C GLN A 952 1.07 2.97 -42.73
N ALA A 953 2.33 3.31 -43.04
CA ALA A 953 3.48 3.11 -42.17
C ALA A 953 3.69 1.63 -41.79
N LEU A 954 3.44 0.72 -42.73
CA LEU A 954 3.50 -0.74 -42.53
C LEU A 954 4.77 -1.16 -41.79
N VAL A 955 5.95 -0.72 -42.25
CA VAL A 955 7.25 -1.02 -41.62
C VAL A 955 7.24 -0.78 -40.11
N ARG A 956 6.70 0.36 -39.65
CA ARG A 956 6.63 0.69 -38.22
C ARG A 956 5.74 -0.30 -37.47
N HIS A 957 4.55 -0.59 -38.00
CA HIS A 957 3.57 -1.43 -37.33
C HIS A 957 4.02 -2.90 -37.25
N VAL A 958 4.51 -3.48 -38.35
CA VAL A 958 4.97 -4.89 -38.36
C VAL A 958 6.23 -5.09 -37.52
N MET A 959 7.14 -4.11 -37.49
CA MET A 959 8.33 -4.19 -36.63
C MET A 959 8.00 -3.94 -35.17
N HIS A 960 7.00 -3.09 -34.85
CA HIS A 960 6.50 -2.94 -33.49
C HIS A 960 5.88 -4.25 -32.97
N MET A 961 5.04 -4.91 -33.77
CA MET A 961 4.50 -6.24 -33.44
C MET A 961 5.61 -7.25 -33.15
N MET A 962 6.64 -7.29 -34.00
CA MET A 962 7.78 -8.19 -33.82
C MET A 962 8.58 -7.87 -32.56
N ALA A 963 8.81 -6.58 -32.26
CA ALA A 963 9.51 -6.13 -31.06
C ALA A 963 8.74 -6.48 -29.78
N VAL A 964 7.40 -6.31 -29.79
CA VAL A 964 6.55 -6.76 -28.69
C VAL A 964 6.68 -8.28 -28.51
N GLY A 965 6.50 -9.06 -29.58
CA GLY A 965 6.62 -10.52 -29.55
C GLY A 965 7.95 -11.01 -28.98
N ALA A 966 9.06 -10.39 -29.39
CA ALA A 966 10.40 -10.75 -28.95
C ALA A 966 10.69 -10.46 -27.46
N ASN A 967 9.86 -9.66 -26.79
CA ASN A 967 10.04 -9.31 -25.38
C ASN A 967 9.06 -10.01 -24.43
N LEU A 968 8.19 -10.88 -24.94
CA LEU A 968 7.22 -11.63 -24.12
C LEU A 968 7.90 -12.65 -23.20
N THR A 969 7.44 -12.73 -21.96
CA THR A 969 7.90 -13.71 -20.97
C THR A 969 6.87 -14.82 -20.73
N VAL A 970 5.62 -14.62 -21.14
CA VAL A 970 4.60 -15.67 -21.09
C VAL A 970 4.94 -16.86 -22.01
N PRO A 971 4.55 -18.09 -21.61
CA PRO A 971 4.57 -19.28 -22.45
C PRO A 971 3.91 -19.00 -23.78
N HIS A 972 4.60 -19.33 -24.87
CA HIS A 972 4.03 -19.22 -26.20
C HIS A 972 4.29 -20.47 -27.02
N PHE A 973 3.32 -20.79 -27.86
CA PHE A 973 3.25 -21.97 -28.70
C PHE A 973 2.99 -21.54 -30.13
N THR A 974 3.67 -22.16 -31.10
CA THR A 974 3.34 -21.93 -32.51
C THR A 974 2.86 -23.22 -33.17
N VAL A 975 1.74 -23.12 -33.88
CA VAL A 975 1.20 -24.16 -34.76
C VAL A 975 1.08 -23.58 -36.17
N VAL A 976 1.89 -24.07 -37.10
CA VAL A 976 1.77 -23.71 -38.52
C VAL A 976 0.67 -24.53 -39.17
N LEU A 977 -0.43 -23.87 -39.53
CA LEU A 977 -1.60 -24.51 -40.15
C LEU A 977 -1.35 -24.81 -41.62
N ARG A 978 -0.77 -23.84 -42.34
CA ARG A 978 -0.44 -23.97 -43.76
C ARG A 978 0.75 -23.09 -44.14
N LYS A 979 0.61 -21.79 -44.38
CA LYS A 979 1.73 -20.95 -44.85
C LYS A 979 2.54 -20.35 -43.69
N CYS A 980 3.86 -20.48 -43.73
CA CYS A 980 4.76 -19.76 -42.83
C CYS A 980 5.94 -19.19 -43.62
N TYR A 981 5.74 -18.00 -44.21
CA TYR A 981 6.71 -17.41 -45.15
C TYR A 981 7.38 -16.12 -44.68
N GLY A 982 8.67 -16.01 -45.00
CA GLY A 982 9.45 -14.78 -44.87
C GLY A 982 9.44 -14.19 -43.46
N LEU A 983 9.53 -12.85 -43.39
CA LEU A 983 9.47 -12.14 -42.12
C LEU A 983 8.08 -12.19 -41.47
N GLY A 984 6.99 -12.30 -42.24
CA GLY A 984 5.65 -12.43 -41.66
C GLY A 984 5.48 -13.73 -40.88
N GLY A 985 6.01 -14.85 -41.40
CA GLY A 985 6.07 -16.12 -40.68
C GLY A 985 6.90 -16.01 -39.40
N LEU A 986 8.05 -15.33 -39.45
CA LEU A 986 8.88 -15.07 -38.27
C LEU A 986 8.16 -14.20 -37.23
N THR A 987 7.42 -13.18 -37.67
CA THR A 987 6.63 -12.31 -36.80
C THR A 987 5.46 -13.03 -36.14
N MET A 988 4.78 -13.95 -36.85
CA MET A 988 3.78 -14.85 -36.24
C MET A 988 4.40 -15.86 -35.28
N ASN A 989 5.69 -16.13 -35.40
CA ASN A 989 6.49 -16.88 -34.43
C ASN A 989 7.07 -15.98 -33.32
N LEU A 990 6.51 -14.77 -33.15
CA LEU A 990 6.91 -13.82 -32.10
C LEU A 990 8.41 -13.49 -32.13
N GLY A 991 9.00 -13.50 -33.33
CA GLY A 991 10.38 -13.09 -33.59
C GLY A 991 11.42 -14.22 -33.53
N SER A 992 11.04 -15.47 -33.25
CA SER A 992 11.98 -16.60 -33.23
C SER A 992 11.33 -17.95 -33.54
N TYR A 993 12.00 -18.79 -34.31
CA TYR A 993 11.57 -20.18 -34.53
C TYR A 993 11.97 -21.14 -33.41
N THR A 994 12.84 -20.72 -32.48
CA THR A 994 13.40 -21.58 -31.42
C THR A 994 13.02 -21.16 -30.00
N ARG A 995 12.42 -19.98 -29.85
CA ARG A 995 11.95 -19.46 -28.55
C ARG A 995 10.60 -20.06 -28.09
N PRO A 996 9.64 -20.40 -28.98
CA PRO A 996 8.40 -21.05 -28.55
C PRO A 996 8.69 -22.30 -27.75
N LEU A 997 7.80 -22.65 -26.81
CA LEU A 997 7.88 -23.93 -26.09
C LEU A 997 7.83 -25.11 -27.06
N PHE A 998 7.08 -24.93 -28.14
CA PHE A 998 7.25 -25.71 -29.35
C PHE A 998 6.86 -24.90 -30.59
N HIS A 999 7.52 -25.23 -31.69
CA HIS A 999 7.21 -24.80 -33.03
C HIS A 999 6.84 -26.03 -33.87
N VAL A 1000 5.53 -26.33 -33.94
CA VAL A 1000 5.00 -27.50 -34.66
C VAL A 1000 4.23 -27.09 -35.91
N ALA A 1001 4.02 -28.04 -36.81
CA ALA A 1001 3.20 -27.85 -38.01
C ALA A 1001 2.11 -28.90 -38.13
N TRP A 1002 0.98 -28.55 -38.74
CA TRP A 1002 0.05 -29.53 -39.30
C TRP A 1002 0.62 -30.12 -40.60
N PRO A 1003 0.10 -31.26 -41.10
CA PRO A 1003 0.61 -31.89 -42.31
C PRO A 1003 0.51 -31.01 -43.57
N SER A 1004 -0.40 -30.04 -43.56
CA SER A 1004 -0.59 -29.01 -44.58
C SER A 1004 0.44 -27.87 -44.54
N GLY A 1005 1.33 -27.86 -43.55
CA GLY A 1005 2.34 -26.81 -43.36
C GLY A 1005 3.33 -26.70 -44.51
N GLU A 1006 3.70 -25.46 -44.85
CA GLU A 1006 4.67 -25.09 -45.87
C GLU A 1006 5.49 -23.86 -45.47
N TYR A 1007 6.79 -23.92 -45.74
CA TYR A 1007 7.81 -22.96 -45.34
C TYR A 1007 8.59 -22.43 -46.53
N GLY A 1008 9.06 -21.19 -46.45
CA GLY A 1008 9.83 -20.54 -47.51
C GLY A 1008 10.09 -19.07 -47.24
N ALA A 1009 10.97 -18.44 -48.01
CA ALA A 1009 11.19 -17.00 -47.93
C ALA A 1009 10.00 -16.18 -48.49
N MET A 1010 9.28 -16.76 -49.46
CA MET A 1010 8.09 -16.22 -50.12
C MET A 1010 7.31 -17.36 -50.76
N ASN A 1011 6.16 -17.07 -51.36
CA ASN A 1011 5.40 -18.07 -52.10
C ASN A 1011 6.18 -18.64 -53.30
N ALA A 1012 5.90 -19.90 -53.65
CA ALA A 1012 6.61 -20.60 -54.71
C ALA A 1012 6.51 -19.89 -56.07
N GLU A 1013 5.33 -19.36 -56.41
CA GLU A 1013 5.11 -18.64 -57.66
C GLU A 1013 5.92 -17.34 -57.73
N GLY A 1014 6.02 -16.60 -56.62
CA GLY A 1014 6.86 -15.41 -56.51
C GLY A 1014 8.34 -15.75 -56.62
N SER A 1015 8.77 -16.82 -55.95
CA SER A 1015 10.15 -17.29 -55.99
C SER A 1015 10.59 -17.67 -57.40
N VAL A 1016 9.76 -18.43 -58.14
CA VAL A 1016 10.03 -18.80 -59.54
C VAL A 1016 10.11 -17.55 -60.44
N ARG A 1017 9.16 -16.61 -60.30
CA ARG A 1017 9.14 -15.37 -61.10
C ARG A 1017 10.39 -14.52 -60.92
N ILE A 1018 11.03 -14.56 -59.75
CA ILE A 1018 12.25 -13.80 -59.46
C ILE A 1018 13.50 -14.58 -59.88
N SER A 1019 13.64 -15.82 -59.40
CA SER A 1019 14.88 -16.59 -59.55
C SER A 1019 15.06 -17.21 -60.94
N HIS A 1020 13.97 -17.50 -61.66
CA HIS A 1020 13.98 -18.13 -62.98
C HIS A 1020 13.46 -17.20 -64.08
N LYS A 1021 13.49 -15.87 -63.87
CA LYS A 1021 12.99 -14.88 -64.84
C LYS A 1021 13.65 -14.99 -66.21
N ARG A 1022 14.97 -15.20 -66.24
CA ARG A 1022 15.75 -15.31 -67.50
C ARG A 1022 15.42 -16.61 -68.23
N GLU A 1023 15.48 -17.74 -67.52
CA GLU A 1023 15.12 -19.07 -68.04
C GLU A 1023 13.71 -19.08 -68.66
N LEU A 1024 12.72 -18.49 -67.97
CA LEU A 1024 11.35 -18.44 -68.48
C LEU A 1024 11.15 -17.45 -69.64
N ALA A 1025 11.98 -16.40 -69.74
CA ALA A 1025 11.92 -15.44 -70.84
C ALA A 1025 12.55 -15.98 -72.13
N GLU A 1026 13.48 -16.92 -72.02
CA GLU A 1026 14.16 -17.58 -73.15
C GLU A 1026 13.29 -18.63 -73.86
N ILE A 1027 12.24 -19.15 -73.20
CA ILE A 1027 11.29 -20.09 -73.79
C ILE A 1027 10.24 -19.31 -74.60
N GLU A 1028 10.23 -19.42 -75.92
CA GLU A 1028 9.31 -18.68 -76.80
C GLU A 1028 7.87 -19.22 -76.78
N ASP A 1029 7.71 -20.55 -76.71
CA ASP A 1029 6.40 -21.21 -76.69
C ASP A 1029 5.65 -20.94 -75.37
N PRO A 1030 4.46 -20.33 -75.41
CA PRO A 1030 3.64 -20.08 -74.22
C PRO A 1030 3.23 -21.35 -73.44
N ASP A 1031 3.04 -22.49 -74.11
CA ASP A 1031 2.61 -23.73 -73.46
C ASP A 1031 3.79 -24.41 -72.76
N GLU A 1032 4.94 -24.49 -73.44
CA GLU A 1032 6.20 -24.96 -72.85
C GLU A 1032 6.63 -24.08 -71.66
N ARG A 1033 6.51 -22.76 -71.80
CA ARG A 1033 6.81 -21.81 -70.70
C ARG A 1033 5.90 -22.04 -69.50
N ARG A 1034 4.59 -22.27 -69.72
CA ARG A 1034 3.64 -22.56 -68.64
C ARG A 1034 3.94 -23.89 -67.96
N GLN A 1035 4.22 -24.94 -68.73
CA GLN A 1035 4.59 -26.24 -68.18
C GLN A 1035 5.88 -26.14 -67.36
N ARG A 1036 6.92 -25.50 -67.89
CA ARG A 1036 8.19 -25.30 -67.19
C ARG A 1036 8.01 -24.50 -65.92
N GLN A 1037 7.20 -23.44 -65.96
CA GLN A 1037 6.87 -22.66 -64.76
C GLN A 1037 6.16 -23.52 -63.71
N GLN A 1038 5.21 -24.38 -64.11
CA GLN A 1038 4.52 -25.30 -63.18
C GLN A 1038 5.48 -26.31 -62.56
N GLU A 1039 6.39 -26.89 -63.34
CA GLU A 1039 7.43 -27.80 -62.84
C GLU A 1039 8.32 -27.14 -61.78
N LEU A 1040 8.80 -25.92 -62.06
CA LEU A 1040 9.62 -25.14 -61.13
C LEU A 1040 8.86 -24.79 -59.85
N VAL A 1041 7.57 -24.40 -59.98
CA VAL A 1041 6.71 -24.13 -58.83
C VAL A 1041 6.54 -25.38 -57.99
N GLN A 1042 6.21 -26.52 -58.59
CA GLN A 1042 6.04 -27.79 -57.89
C GLN A 1042 7.33 -28.21 -57.17
N ALA A 1043 8.49 -28.04 -57.81
CA ALA A 1043 9.79 -28.35 -57.20
C ALA A 1043 10.12 -27.47 -55.98
N ILE A 1044 9.75 -26.19 -55.98
CA ILE A 1044 9.89 -25.31 -54.81
C ILE A 1044 8.88 -25.68 -53.73
N GLN A 1045 7.63 -25.98 -54.09
CA GLN A 1045 6.60 -26.41 -53.15
C GLN A 1045 7.00 -27.70 -52.43
N ASP A 1046 7.51 -28.70 -53.16
CA ASP A 1046 8.00 -29.94 -52.57
C ASP A 1046 9.18 -29.73 -51.62
N ARG A 1047 10.02 -28.71 -51.86
CA ARG A 1047 11.09 -28.29 -50.95
C ARG A 1047 10.57 -27.62 -49.68
N GLY A 1048 9.45 -26.91 -49.78
CA GLY A 1048 8.84 -26.13 -48.71
C GLY A 1048 7.90 -26.91 -47.78
N LYS A 1049 7.49 -28.14 -48.13
CA LYS A 1049 6.61 -28.97 -47.28
C LYS A 1049 7.16 -29.12 -45.86
N ALA A 1050 6.28 -29.09 -44.86
CA ALA A 1050 6.61 -29.29 -43.44
C ALA A 1050 7.47 -30.55 -43.20
N LEU A 1051 7.20 -31.65 -43.93
CA LEU A 1051 8.00 -32.88 -43.89
C LEU A 1051 9.50 -32.64 -44.09
N ARG A 1052 9.87 -31.71 -44.97
CA ARG A 1052 11.28 -31.35 -45.18
C ARG A 1052 11.81 -30.37 -44.15
N ALA A 1053 10.96 -29.51 -43.60
CA ALA A 1053 11.33 -28.64 -42.47
C ALA A 1053 11.66 -29.50 -41.23
N ALA A 1054 10.80 -30.46 -40.89
CA ALA A 1054 11.00 -31.40 -39.79
C ALA A 1054 12.25 -32.26 -39.99
N ALA A 1055 12.44 -32.84 -41.19
CA ALA A 1055 13.64 -33.64 -41.50
C ALA A 1055 14.97 -32.87 -41.37
N ARG A 1056 14.92 -31.53 -41.35
CA ARG A 1056 16.09 -30.65 -41.16
C ARG A 1056 16.19 -30.08 -39.74
N GLY A 1057 15.28 -30.45 -38.84
CA GLY A 1057 15.20 -29.90 -37.48
C GLY A 1057 14.81 -28.42 -37.43
N ALA A 1058 14.13 -27.90 -38.46
CA ALA A 1058 13.69 -26.51 -38.48
C ALA A 1058 12.38 -26.29 -37.70
N ILE A 1059 11.63 -27.37 -37.45
CA ILE A 1059 10.44 -27.43 -36.61
C ILE A 1059 10.55 -28.65 -35.69
N ASP A 1060 9.85 -28.62 -34.56
CA ASP A 1060 9.96 -29.66 -33.54
C ASP A 1060 9.25 -30.94 -33.96
N GLU A 1061 8.05 -30.82 -34.55
CA GLU A 1061 7.27 -31.97 -35.01
C GLU A 1061 6.19 -31.58 -36.01
N ILE A 1062 5.72 -32.56 -36.79
CA ILE A 1062 4.49 -32.50 -37.56
C ILE A 1062 3.42 -33.30 -36.84
N ILE A 1063 2.38 -32.62 -36.36
CA ILE A 1063 1.36 -33.21 -35.49
C ILE A 1063 0.08 -33.49 -36.26
N ASP A 1064 -0.68 -34.51 -35.85
CA ASP A 1064 -2.08 -34.64 -36.30
C ASP A 1064 -2.88 -33.45 -35.71
N PRO A 1065 -3.71 -32.74 -36.50
CA PRO A 1065 -4.53 -31.63 -36.00
C PRO A 1065 -5.31 -31.95 -34.71
N VAL A 1066 -5.74 -33.19 -34.52
CA VAL A 1066 -6.45 -33.65 -33.29
C VAL A 1066 -5.59 -33.54 -32.03
N GLU A 1067 -4.27 -33.64 -32.16
CA GLU A 1067 -3.35 -33.62 -31.03
C GLU A 1067 -3.05 -32.19 -30.53
N THR A 1068 -3.51 -31.16 -31.24
CA THR A 1068 -3.18 -29.76 -30.93
C THR A 1068 -3.45 -29.42 -29.45
N ARG A 1069 -4.62 -29.79 -28.91
CA ARG A 1069 -4.95 -29.56 -27.48
C ARG A 1069 -3.96 -30.26 -26.54
N ARG A 1070 -3.61 -31.52 -26.82
CA ARG A 1070 -2.67 -32.30 -26.02
C ARG A 1070 -1.30 -31.63 -25.97
N TRP A 1071 -0.81 -31.15 -27.10
CA TRP A 1071 0.47 -30.44 -27.18
C TRP A 1071 0.45 -29.16 -26.35
N LEU A 1072 -0.57 -28.32 -26.51
CA LEU A 1072 -0.70 -27.06 -25.75
C LEU A 1072 -0.71 -27.30 -24.24
N LEU A 1073 -1.50 -28.27 -23.76
CA LEU A 1073 -1.60 -28.60 -22.34
C LEU A 1073 -0.31 -29.22 -21.79
N ALA A 1074 0.31 -30.17 -22.51
CA ALA A 1074 1.56 -30.78 -22.09
C ALA A 1074 2.73 -29.77 -22.05
N GLY A 1075 2.78 -28.87 -23.03
CA GLY A 1075 3.76 -27.80 -23.06
C GLY A 1075 3.59 -26.83 -21.89
N LEU A 1076 2.35 -26.46 -21.56
CA LEU A 1076 2.08 -25.58 -20.41
C LEU A 1076 2.42 -26.24 -19.07
N LEU A 1077 2.18 -27.54 -18.90
CA LEU A 1077 2.58 -28.29 -17.69
C LEU A 1077 4.09 -28.39 -17.50
N SER A 1078 4.88 -28.16 -18.57
CA SER A 1078 6.33 -28.27 -18.54
C SER A 1078 7.03 -26.98 -18.10
N VAL A 1079 6.29 -25.89 -17.86
CA VAL A 1079 6.81 -24.60 -17.39
C VAL A 1079 6.36 -24.28 -15.97
N ARG A 1080 7.18 -23.53 -15.22
CA ARG A 1080 6.82 -23.07 -13.88
C ARG A 1080 5.62 -22.11 -13.95
N PRO A 1081 4.66 -22.17 -13.01
CA PRO A 1081 3.57 -21.21 -12.96
C PRO A 1081 4.12 -19.78 -12.78
N ILE A 1082 3.67 -18.87 -13.63
CA ILE A 1082 4.27 -17.53 -13.81
C ILE A 1082 3.93 -16.60 -12.63
N ASN A 1083 2.89 -16.89 -11.85
CA ASN A 1083 2.35 -15.99 -10.83
C ASN A 1083 2.09 -16.64 -9.46
N GLY A 1084 2.89 -17.63 -9.03
CA GLY A 1084 2.83 -18.19 -7.67
C GLY A 1084 1.48 -18.79 -7.23
N GLY A 1085 0.50 -18.89 -8.12
CA GLY A 1085 -0.77 -19.55 -7.90
C GLY A 1085 -0.65 -21.01 -8.32
N ASP A 1086 -1.04 -21.92 -7.42
CA ASP A 1086 -1.20 -23.33 -7.75
C ASP A 1086 -2.06 -23.47 -9.02
N LEU A 1087 -1.57 -24.30 -9.95
CA LEU A 1087 -2.31 -24.81 -11.10
C LEU A 1087 -3.39 -25.81 -10.67
N ASP A 1088 -3.62 -25.97 -9.37
CA ASP A 1088 -4.63 -26.86 -8.82
C ASP A 1088 -6.01 -26.34 -9.21
N CYS A 1089 -6.58 -27.02 -10.21
CA CYS A 1089 -8.00 -26.97 -10.52
C CYS A 1089 -8.77 -27.30 -9.24
N PRO A 1090 -9.85 -26.57 -8.88
CA PRO A 1090 -10.74 -27.04 -7.83
C PRO A 1090 -11.37 -28.35 -8.31
N THR A 1091 -11.05 -29.45 -7.63
CA THR A 1091 -11.71 -30.75 -7.80
C THR A 1091 -13.21 -30.66 -7.58
#